data_AF-A0A7Y9UU94-F1
#
_entry.id   AF-A0A7Y9UU94-F1
#
_cell.length_a   1.000
_cell.length_b   1.000
_cell.length_c   1.000
_cell.angle_alpha   90.00
_cell.angle_beta   90.00
_cell.angle_gamma   90.00
#
_symmetry.space_group_name_H-M   'P 1'
#
loop_
_entity.id
_entity.type
_entity.pdbx_description
1 polymer ?
#
loop_
_entity_poly.entity_id
_entity_poly.type
_entity_poly.pdbx_seq_one_letter_code
_entity_poly.pdbx_strand_id
1 'polypeptide(L)'
;MRPHKLRFVTACQQMLVVGAVVAVLAPAANVISLDVTTQPPAAGEGELIESDLASGDQEGEPEAAEVETAPVEPEVAEYAIDADTTETALEEAPELADSALPEAATESLKTEATGDEAVSATEDVDGYTAVGVTWDAAERIADDEISVMVRTRTDDEWSEWTAVDYHDEHGPDPDSQEAKNARPGTDPLLVGVVDQVQAKAVTAEGVALPSDMKLAVVAPGASKGTEIEQPELDTASPNVSEEPSSTPSSTPSDGPSDAPSDGPAGQQEEPAGETDAPDTLTTDQGEIALQATKVTTKPKIYSRAQWGANEKLRDKSSLQYHEVHAGFVHHTVNGNDYTRDQVPGIIRSIYAYHTQSRGWSDVGYNFLVDKFGRIWEGRYGGVDRPVVGAHTLGYNEYSFAMSAIGNFDKARPSSSMVEAYARLFAWKLSLHGVNANSSKQTVGKSTFRAINGHRDAGQTACPGRYLYDQIGSIRSKARAKQVSWDGRNLQTNLVGSSAPDFLVRRDNGTGYVIPTGGTKGGLGARTPVTAGWNIYDTVRMTPDVTGDGIDDVVVRSSWSGRYGVRAGLGNGKFNTKHISLSTQMKGYDQITAVGNLNGATRPDLVARNPKTGYLYLYRGASAAGTFAPRLLLSKDWGRYTMTAATGDTTGDGVPDLYARDKSGVLWLVPGAGGNKIKAPVKVMTNTARFDVITGYGDITGDGKADLAVRTAASDNLYVYSGKGDGTFGTRLGPLFEAAPLNSFSFGDTDKNGLPDLVGIHSKSMLIYKNRPGGNGNTGTPVSVGDKFENANLLLNAGDWDRDGHGDIIIRETSGALKLIRGLGDDKFASATTLASSFKYHKLISAPGDVTGDGYPDIMAQPSGGAMRIYPGNGRTFRSSFVAKGAISASAQLGIGRWDSDGAPDSLFRNGTKVTTYRGNGPGGLTGSARSVTAPSLSGYNWFISAGDLNGDGRQDLLVRKSTTGDLYLMPGTSSGFGSPKHFADGFKGYDLAG
;
A
#
# COMPACT_ATOMS: atom_id res chain seq x y z
N MET A 1 3.23 34.26 43.84
CA MET A 1 2.52 35.54 44.09
C MET A 1 1.88 36.00 42.78
N ARG A 2 0.60 36.41 42.83
CA ARG A 2 -0.23 37.01 41.75
C ARG A 2 -0.22 38.55 41.90
N PRO A 3 -0.69 39.41 40.96
CA PRO A 3 -1.83 39.16 40.04
C PRO A 3 -1.87 39.80 38.61
N HIS A 4 -2.80 39.22 37.84
CA HIS A 4 -3.56 39.59 36.63
C HIS A 4 -3.90 41.08 36.34
N LYS A 5 -4.12 41.42 35.03
CA LYS A 5 -5.47 41.62 34.42
C LYS A 5 -5.49 42.05 32.93
N LEU A 6 -6.42 41.42 32.19
CA LEU A 6 -7.07 41.85 30.94
C LEU A 6 -7.93 43.12 31.09
N ARG A 7 -8.15 43.83 29.96
CA ARG A 7 -9.38 44.46 29.40
C ARG A 7 -8.96 45.22 28.11
N PHE A 8 -9.67 45.30 26.97
CA PHE A 8 -11.11 45.39 26.72
C PHE A 8 -11.40 45.15 25.21
N VAL A 9 -12.43 44.37 24.90
CA VAL A 9 -13.10 44.27 23.58
C VAL A 9 -14.18 45.36 23.52
N THR A 10 -14.49 45.85 22.31
CA THR A 10 -15.74 46.53 21.87
C THR A 10 -15.67 48.03 21.57
N ALA A 11 -15.55 48.36 20.28
CA ALA A 11 -16.21 49.50 19.66
C ALA A 11 -16.63 49.10 18.23
N CYS A 12 -17.86 48.55 18.13
CA CYS A 12 -18.86 48.59 17.03
C CYS A 12 -18.37 48.32 15.59
N GLN A 13 -18.82 47.33 14.80
CA GLN A 13 -20.17 46.73 14.64
C GLN A 13 -21.32 47.71 14.85
N GLN A 14 -21.68 48.48 13.81
CA GLN A 14 -23.04 48.54 13.23
C GLN A 14 -23.11 49.55 12.05
N MET A 15 -23.95 49.21 11.05
CA MET A 15 -24.29 49.90 9.77
C MET A 15 -23.38 49.49 8.58
N LEU A 16 -23.64 48.47 7.73
CA LEU A 16 -24.83 47.81 7.14
C LEU A 16 -25.44 48.51 5.90
N VAL A 17 -25.09 47.97 4.71
CA VAL A 17 -25.91 47.64 3.50
C VAL A 17 -26.61 48.74 2.68
N VAL A 18 -26.23 48.84 1.38
CA VAL A 18 -27.04 48.75 0.12
C VAL A 18 -26.00 48.68 -1.04
N GLY A 19 -26.04 47.82 -2.08
CA GLY A 19 -27.04 46.90 -2.60
C GLY A 19 -26.41 45.95 -3.65
N ALA A 20 -27.16 44.92 -4.02
CA ALA A 20 -26.73 43.76 -4.78
C ALA A 20 -27.39 43.68 -6.18
N VAL A 21 -26.59 43.23 -7.17
CA VAL A 21 -26.91 42.41 -8.38
C VAL A 21 -27.75 43.03 -9.53
N VAL A 22 -27.18 43.04 -10.75
CA VAL A 22 -27.56 42.28 -11.98
C VAL A 22 -26.71 42.80 -13.18
N ALA A 23 -26.02 41.90 -13.90
CA ALA A 23 -25.95 41.78 -15.37
C ALA A 23 -24.60 41.24 -15.93
N VAL A 24 -24.67 39.98 -16.33
CA VAL A 24 -23.94 39.24 -17.38
C VAL A 24 -23.37 40.10 -18.53
N LEU A 25 -22.13 39.82 -18.97
CA LEU A 25 -21.66 39.57 -20.36
C LEU A 25 -20.13 39.79 -20.50
N ALA A 26 -19.40 38.74 -20.90
CA ALA A 26 -18.16 38.82 -21.69
C ALA A 26 -18.53 38.54 -23.18
N PRO A 27 -17.65 38.62 -24.21
CA PRO A 27 -16.18 38.77 -24.23
C PRO A 27 -15.61 39.64 -25.40
N ALA A 28 -14.29 39.51 -25.62
CA ALA A 28 -13.50 39.70 -26.87
C ALA A 28 -12.77 41.03 -27.09
N ALA A 29 -11.43 41.01 -27.14
CA ALA A 29 -10.63 40.77 -28.35
C ALA A 29 -9.20 41.33 -28.19
N ASN A 30 -8.18 40.51 -28.43
CA ASN A 30 -7.21 40.71 -29.53
C ASN A 30 -6.08 39.67 -29.46
N VAL A 31 -6.09 38.80 -30.46
CA VAL A 31 -5.00 37.93 -30.89
C VAL A 31 -4.28 38.66 -32.02
N ILE A 32 -2.95 38.70 -32.02
CA ILE A 32 -2.14 38.81 -33.25
C ILE A 32 -1.08 37.71 -33.21
N SER A 33 -1.03 36.99 -34.33
CA SER A 33 -0.22 35.83 -34.70
C SER A 33 1.24 36.20 -34.99
N LEU A 34 2.17 35.29 -34.70
CA LEU A 34 3.55 35.34 -35.18
C LEU A 34 3.73 34.30 -36.29
N ASP A 35 4.13 34.80 -37.47
CA ASP A 35 4.53 34.01 -38.63
C ASP A 35 5.98 33.53 -38.46
N VAL A 36 6.25 32.27 -38.80
CA VAL A 36 7.57 31.64 -38.77
C VAL A 36 8.08 31.52 -40.20
N THR A 37 9.23 32.12 -40.50
CA THR A 37 10.02 31.81 -41.70
C THR A 37 11.46 31.46 -41.32
N THR A 38 11.94 30.34 -41.84
CA THR A 38 13.28 29.78 -41.64
C THR A 38 14.24 30.20 -42.76
N GLN A 39 15.45 30.64 -42.40
CA GLN A 39 16.64 30.62 -43.29
C GLN A 39 17.96 30.76 -42.48
N PRO A 40 18.99 29.91 -42.70
CA PRO A 40 20.35 30.05 -42.13
C PRO A 40 21.41 30.45 -43.21
N PRO A 41 22.72 30.64 -42.90
CA PRO A 41 23.37 31.48 -41.87
C PRO A 41 24.45 32.44 -42.47
N ALA A 42 24.99 33.39 -41.70
CA ALA A 42 26.30 34.02 -41.96
C ALA A 42 26.99 34.45 -40.65
N ALA A 43 28.30 34.20 -40.60
CA ALA A 43 29.18 34.28 -39.43
C ALA A 43 29.51 35.72 -38.96
N GLY A 44 29.85 35.85 -37.67
CA GLY A 44 30.50 37.04 -37.09
C GLY A 44 30.56 36.96 -35.57
N GLU A 45 31.78 36.92 -35.04
CA GLU A 45 32.21 36.77 -33.64
C GLU A 45 31.77 37.93 -32.73
N GLY A 46 31.61 37.67 -31.43
CA GLY A 46 31.50 38.72 -30.40
C GLY A 46 30.62 38.35 -29.20
N GLU A 47 31.27 37.79 -28.19
CA GLU A 47 30.83 37.39 -26.85
C GLU A 47 29.99 38.42 -26.07
N LEU A 48 28.95 37.94 -25.37
CA LEU A 48 28.41 38.36 -24.06
C LEU A 48 27.07 37.60 -23.86
N ILE A 49 27.07 36.48 -23.12
CA ILE A 49 25.85 35.71 -22.83
C ILE A 49 25.32 36.09 -21.44
N GLU A 50 24.43 37.08 -21.41
CA GLU A 50 23.36 37.15 -20.43
C GLU A 50 22.09 36.50 -21.02
N SER A 51 21.34 35.81 -20.17
CA SER A 51 19.93 35.40 -20.31
C SER A 51 19.60 34.05 -20.98
N ASP A 52 19.63 32.98 -20.17
CA ASP A 52 18.68 31.85 -20.31
C ASP A 52 17.44 32.09 -19.43
N LEU A 53 16.76 33.21 -19.68
CA LEU A 53 15.40 33.46 -19.22
C LEU A 53 14.50 33.64 -20.44
N ALA A 54 14.21 32.55 -21.14
CA ALA A 54 12.89 32.25 -21.72
C ALA A 54 12.95 31.09 -22.72
N SER A 55 12.63 29.87 -22.27
CA SER A 55 11.82 28.93 -23.05
C SER A 55 11.42 27.70 -22.22
N GLY A 56 10.10 27.51 -22.05
CA GLY A 56 9.47 26.19 -21.97
C GLY A 56 9.40 25.51 -20.60
N ASP A 57 8.17 25.42 -20.07
CA ASP A 57 7.74 24.37 -19.15
C ASP A 57 7.90 22.99 -19.79
N GLN A 58 9.12 22.45 -19.75
CA GLN A 58 9.39 21.02 -19.95
C GLN A 58 10.03 20.51 -18.66
N GLU A 59 9.36 19.59 -17.98
CA GLU A 59 9.94 18.81 -16.89
C GLU A 59 11.20 18.11 -17.42
N GLY A 60 12.38 18.65 -17.08
CA GLY A 60 13.66 18.04 -17.45
C GLY A 60 13.80 16.67 -16.82
N GLU A 61 13.72 15.64 -17.66
CA GLU A 61 14.17 14.29 -17.36
C GLU A 61 15.67 14.34 -16.98
N PRO A 62 16.11 13.66 -15.90
CA PRO A 62 17.52 13.54 -15.57
C PRO A 62 18.26 12.87 -16.74
N GLU A 63 19.24 13.57 -17.31
CA GLU A 63 20.04 13.17 -18.47
C GLU A 63 21.17 12.21 -18.09
N ALA A 64 21.85 11.59 -19.07
CA ALA A 64 23.08 10.87 -18.79
C ALA A 64 24.15 11.83 -18.22
N ALA A 65 25.02 11.32 -17.35
CA ALA A 65 26.15 12.07 -16.81
C ALA A 65 27.45 11.30 -17.00
N GLU A 66 28.55 12.03 -17.14
CA GLU A 66 29.88 11.47 -16.96
C GLU A 66 30.07 11.09 -15.48
N VAL A 67 30.34 9.81 -15.25
CA VAL A 67 30.44 9.16 -13.93
C VAL A 67 31.71 8.32 -13.86
N GLU A 68 32.14 8.02 -12.64
CA GLU A 68 33.38 7.30 -12.39
C GLU A 68 33.20 5.78 -12.59
N THR A 69 34.11 5.14 -13.33
CA THR A 69 34.05 3.68 -13.55
C THR A 69 34.62 2.85 -12.40
N ALA A 70 35.31 3.50 -11.46
CA ALA A 70 35.94 2.87 -10.30
C ALA A 70 36.03 3.85 -9.12
N PRO A 71 36.17 3.34 -7.87
CA PRO A 71 36.44 4.20 -6.72
C PRO A 71 37.66 5.08 -6.92
N VAL A 72 37.53 6.37 -6.59
CA VAL A 72 38.60 7.38 -6.67
C VAL A 72 39.07 7.70 -5.25
N GLU A 73 40.38 7.68 -5.04
CA GLU A 73 41.00 7.99 -3.75
C GLU A 73 41.26 9.50 -3.65
N PRO A 74 40.59 10.23 -2.75
CA PRO A 74 40.89 11.63 -2.48
C PRO A 74 42.13 11.76 -1.60
N GLU A 75 42.82 12.89 -1.71
CA GLU A 75 44.01 13.20 -0.90
C GLU A 75 43.68 14.31 0.09
N VAL A 76 43.99 14.10 1.37
CA VAL A 76 43.76 15.05 2.46
C VAL A 76 45.10 15.40 3.09
N ALA A 77 45.46 16.67 3.07
CA ALA A 77 46.60 17.23 3.78
C ALA A 77 46.10 18.14 4.91
N GLU A 78 46.59 17.95 6.13
CA GLU A 78 46.25 18.78 7.28
C GLU A 78 47.45 19.57 7.76
N TYR A 79 47.27 20.89 7.86
CA TYR A 79 48.31 21.84 8.24
C TYR A 79 47.90 22.55 9.53
N ALA A 80 48.81 22.66 10.49
CA ALA A 80 48.52 23.35 11.74
C ALA A 80 48.33 24.86 11.50
N ILE A 81 47.33 25.45 12.15
CA ILE A 81 47.17 26.91 12.24
C ILE A 81 47.80 27.32 13.57
N ASP A 82 48.96 27.96 13.51
CA ASP A 82 49.71 28.36 14.70
C ASP A 82 49.09 29.62 15.32
N ALA A 83 48.70 29.52 16.60
CA ALA A 83 48.07 30.61 17.35
C ALA A 83 48.98 31.84 17.51
N ASP A 84 50.29 31.70 17.30
CA ASP A 84 51.26 32.79 17.42
C ASP A 84 51.51 33.56 16.09
N THR A 85 50.88 33.16 14.98
CA THR A 85 51.09 33.78 13.66
C THR A 85 49.95 34.76 13.32
N THR A 86 50.24 36.07 13.30
CA THR A 86 49.27 37.12 12.90
C THR A 86 49.53 37.62 11.47
N GLU A 87 48.51 38.19 10.81
CA GLU A 87 48.67 38.74 9.44
C GLU A 87 49.82 39.78 9.36
N THR A 88 49.98 40.60 10.41
CA THR A 88 51.10 41.55 10.58
C THR A 88 52.49 40.91 10.65
N ALA A 89 52.61 39.66 11.12
CA ALA A 89 53.89 38.96 11.18
C ALA A 89 54.30 38.35 9.82
N LEU A 90 53.36 38.19 8.89
CA LEU A 90 53.58 37.64 7.56
C LEU A 90 53.86 38.74 6.51
N GLU A 91 53.46 39.99 6.76
CA GLU A 91 53.75 41.16 5.91
C GLU A 91 55.15 41.78 6.13
N GLU A 92 55.94 41.35 7.13
CA GLU A 92 57.34 41.81 7.32
C GLU A 92 58.36 41.15 6.33
N ALA A 93 57.98 41.03 5.06
CA ALA A 93 58.90 40.85 3.93
C ALA A 93 58.74 42.06 2.97
N PRO A 94 59.82 42.65 2.44
CA PRO A 94 59.84 44.09 2.14
C PRO A 94 58.94 44.53 0.98
N GLU A 95 58.20 45.60 1.28
CA GLU A 95 57.32 46.52 0.53
C GLU A 95 57.32 46.53 -1.02
N LEU A 96 56.11 46.76 -1.58
CA LEU A 96 55.88 47.83 -2.57
C LEU A 96 54.44 48.43 -2.49
N ALA A 97 54.37 49.65 -1.97
CA ALA A 97 53.50 50.82 -2.32
C ALA A 97 51.96 50.71 -2.43
N ASP A 98 51.31 51.16 -1.35
CA ASP A 98 50.23 52.16 -1.24
C ASP A 98 49.34 52.48 -2.47
N SER A 99 48.07 52.04 -2.40
CA SER A 99 46.95 52.82 -2.91
C SER A 99 45.67 52.55 -2.10
N ALA A 100 45.01 53.62 -1.69
CA ALA A 100 43.85 53.64 -0.80
C ALA A 100 42.64 52.85 -1.35
N LEU A 101 42.05 51.99 -0.51
CA LEU A 101 40.77 51.32 -0.75
C LEU A 101 39.62 52.06 -0.04
N PRO A 102 38.44 52.21 -0.67
CA PRO A 102 37.27 52.89 -0.10
C PRO A 102 36.44 51.98 0.84
N GLU A 103 35.86 52.59 1.88
CA GLU A 103 34.91 51.99 2.84
C GLU A 103 33.67 51.40 2.15
N ALA A 104 33.67 50.10 1.86
CA ALA A 104 32.45 49.35 1.51
C ALA A 104 32.64 47.83 1.69
N ALA A 105 32.99 47.36 2.90
CA ALA A 105 32.99 45.93 3.22
C ALA A 105 32.77 45.68 4.72
N THR A 106 31.65 46.16 5.26
CA THR A 106 31.21 45.85 6.62
C THR A 106 29.71 45.59 6.63
N GLU A 107 29.25 44.55 5.92
CA GLU A 107 27.90 44.01 6.10
C GLU A 107 27.94 42.47 6.17
N SER A 108 28.75 41.95 7.09
CA SER A 108 28.49 40.68 7.77
C SER A 108 29.18 40.59 9.15
N LEU A 109 29.44 41.73 9.80
CA LEU A 109 29.92 41.78 11.18
C LEU A 109 28.71 41.82 12.11
N LYS A 110 28.43 40.74 12.85
CA LYS A 110 27.54 40.83 14.03
C LYS A 110 28.26 41.37 15.27
N THR A 111 29.59 41.47 15.22
CA THR A 111 30.45 42.26 16.12
C THR A 111 31.81 42.36 15.43
N GLU A 112 32.51 43.50 15.53
CA GLU A 112 33.93 43.56 15.15
C GLU A 112 34.69 42.57 16.04
N ALA A 113 35.12 41.44 15.48
CA ALA A 113 35.92 40.47 16.20
C ALA A 113 37.33 41.05 16.36
N THR A 114 37.67 41.51 17.57
CA THR A 114 39.00 42.00 17.96
C THR A 114 39.67 41.07 18.98
N GLY A 115 39.29 39.79 19.00
CA GLY A 115 39.85 38.76 19.88
C GLY A 115 41.17 38.20 19.37
N ASP A 116 41.49 36.96 19.77
CA ASP A 116 42.72 36.29 19.35
C ASP A 116 42.63 35.94 17.84
N GLU A 117 43.73 36.15 17.11
CA GLU A 117 43.85 35.89 15.67
C GLU A 117 44.96 34.88 15.39
N ALA A 118 44.70 33.95 14.47
CA ALA A 118 45.71 33.06 13.92
C ALA A 118 45.56 32.89 12.40
N VAL A 119 46.69 32.92 11.70
CA VAL A 119 46.78 32.75 10.25
C VAL A 119 47.64 31.54 9.94
N SER A 120 47.18 30.67 9.05
CA SER A 120 47.96 29.52 8.59
C SER A 120 49.18 29.97 7.78
N ALA A 121 50.20 29.10 7.72
CA ALA A 121 51.19 29.21 6.66
C ALA A 121 50.52 29.19 5.28
N THR A 122 51.23 29.70 4.27
CA THR A 122 50.81 29.57 2.88
C THR A 122 51.01 28.12 2.44
N GLU A 123 49.92 27.47 2.05
CA GLU A 123 49.95 26.07 1.62
C GLU A 123 49.76 25.97 0.11
N ASP A 124 50.68 25.28 -0.54
CA ASP A 124 50.58 24.98 -1.97
C ASP A 124 49.45 23.99 -2.21
N VAL A 125 48.67 24.23 -3.26
CA VAL A 125 47.56 23.36 -3.65
C VAL A 125 47.68 23.00 -5.12
N ASP A 126 47.42 21.74 -5.45
CA ASP A 126 47.47 21.25 -6.83
C ASP A 126 46.05 21.12 -7.39
N GLY A 127 45.69 22.03 -8.28
CA GLY A 127 44.45 21.98 -9.03
C GLY A 127 43.20 22.31 -8.21
N TYR A 128 42.11 21.61 -8.51
CA TYR A 128 40.79 21.87 -7.93
C TYR A 128 40.69 21.27 -6.52
N THR A 129 40.56 22.11 -5.48
CA THR A 129 40.56 21.64 -4.08
C THR A 129 39.40 22.18 -3.24
N ALA A 130 39.06 21.45 -2.18
CA ALA A 130 38.23 21.94 -1.09
C ALA A 130 39.07 22.14 0.16
N VAL A 131 38.70 23.13 0.97
CA VAL A 131 39.39 23.46 2.20
C VAL A 131 38.41 23.61 3.34
N GLY A 132 38.87 23.34 4.56
CA GLY A 132 38.08 23.57 5.77
C GLY A 132 38.97 23.58 6.99
N VAL A 133 38.49 24.17 8.07
CA VAL A 133 39.27 24.28 9.31
C VAL A 133 38.62 23.43 10.40
N THR A 134 39.41 22.64 11.13
CA THR A 134 38.95 21.83 12.28
C THR A 134 39.79 22.13 13.52
N TRP A 135 39.31 21.77 14.70
CA TRP A 135 40.05 21.95 15.96
C TRP A 135 39.76 20.82 16.97
N ASP A 136 40.38 20.90 18.15
CA ASP A 136 40.29 19.86 19.19
C ASP A 136 38.83 19.50 19.53
N ALA A 137 38.55 18.20 19.61
CA ALA A 137 37.21 17.67 19.82
C ALA A 137 36.63 17.97 21.23
N ALA A 138 37.49 18.27 22.20
CA ALA A 138 37.10 18.61 23.57
C ALA A 138 36.63 20.07 23.71
N GLU A 139 36.91 20.92 22.72
CA GLU A 139 36.61 22.34 22.76
C GLU A 139 35.36 22.65 21.91
N ARG A 140 34.40 23.36 22.50
CA ARG A 140 33.18 23.83 21.82
C ARG A 140 33.14 25.34 21.91
N ILE A 141 33.10 25.98 20.75
CA ILE A 141 32.99 27.43 20.59
C ILE A 141 31.67 27.69 19.88
N ALA A 142 30.92 28.70 20.30
CA ALA A 142 29.68 29.07 19.61
C ALA A 142 29.98 29.64 18.22
N ASP A 143 29.04 29.53 17.28
CA ASP A 143 29.25 29.99 15.91
C ASP A 143 29.41 31.52 15.80
N ASP A 144 28.92 32.29 16.77
CA ASP A 144 29.12 33.73 16.88
C ASP A 144 30.40 34.13 17.64
N GLU A 145 31.14 33.16 18.20
CA GLU A 145 32.38 33.36 18.96
C GLU A 145 33.66 33.12 18.15
N ILE A 146 33.56 32.53 16.95
CA ILE A 146 34.69 32.32 16.04
C ILE A 146 34.29 32.57 14.59
N SER A 147 35.11 33.33 13.87
CA SER A 147 35.05 33.48 12.43
C SER A 147 36.23 32.77 11.79
N VAL A 148 35.98 32.02 10.71
CA VAL A 148 37.03 31.44 9.87
C VAL A 148 36.94 32.02 8.46
N MET A 149 38.07 32.40 7.89
CA MET A 149 38.18 32.96 6.55
C MET A 149 39.26 32.22 5.78
N VAL A 150 39.09 32.13 4.47
CA VAL A 150 40.07 31.59 3.55
C VAL A 150 40.31 32.59 2.44
N ARG A 151 41.57 32.71 2.01
CA ARG A 151 41.92 33.36 0.75
C ARG A 151 42.74 32.42 -0.11
N THR A 152 42.71 32.68 -1.40
CA THR A 152 43.34 31.86 -2.44
C THR A 152 44.32 32.71 -3.23
N ARG A 153 45.35 32.09 -3.78
CA ARG A 153 46.28 32.75 -4.69
C ARG A 153 46.22 32.10 -6.07
N THR A 154 46.12 32.90 -7.11
CA THR A 154 46.17 32.45 -8.51
C THR A 154 46.98 33.47 -9.30
N ASP A 155 47.92 33.01 -10.14
CA ASP A 155 48.75 33.88 -10.98
C ASP A 155 49.46 34.99 -10.15
N ASP A 156 50.01 34.59 -8.99
CA ASP A 156 50.65 35.45 -8.00
C ASP A 156 49.75 36.48 -7.29
N GLU A 157 48.46 36.57 -7.58
CA GLU A 157 47.51 37.48 -6.96
C GLU A 157 46.67 36.80 -5.86
N TRP A 158 46.58 37.43 -4.69
CA TRP A 158 45.69 36.99 -3.61
C TRP A 158 44.27 37.48 -3.84
N SER A 159 43.30 36.61 -3.61
CA SER A 159 41.91 37.00 -3.46
C SER A 159 41.64 37.69 -2.12
N GLU A 160 40.53 38.42 -2.07
CA GLU A 160 39.98 38.93 -0.82
C GLU A 160 39.64 37.77 0.14
N TRP A 161 39.71 38.03 1.44
CA TRP A 161 39.32 37.07 2.47
C TRP A 161 37.84 36.69 2.31
N THR A 162 37.59 35.39 2.15
CA THR A 162 36.25 34.81 2.04
C THR A 162 35.90 34.09 3.33
N ALA A 163 34.83 34.51 4.00
CA ALA A 163 34.32 33.81 5.17
C ALA A 163 33.90 32.38 4.81
N VAL A 164 34.27 31.43 5.67
CA VAL A 164 33.83 30.03 5.61
C VAL A 164 32.85 29.81 6.75
N ASP A 165 31.65 29.34 6.43
CA ASP A 165 30.62 29.18 7.45
C ASP A 165 31.03 28.09 8.45
N TYR A 166 30.90 28.41 9.73
CA TYR A 166 30.93 27.48 10.83
C TYR A 166 29.57 27.51 11.50
N HIS A 167 29.00 26.34 11.71
CA HIS A 167 27.76 26.16 12.47
C HIS A 167 27.98 25.01 13.46
N ASP A 168 27.90 25.30 14.76
CA ASP A 168 28.03 24.30 15.83
C ASP A 168 26.91 23.24 15.79
N GLU A 169 25.82 23.55 15.09
CA GLU A 169 24.68 22.70 14.76
C GLU A 169 24.87 21.80 13.51
N HIS A 170 26.05 21.82 12.87
CA HIS A 170 26.42 20.91 11.78
C HIS A 170 27.26 19.74 12.32
N GLY A 171 26.64 18.55 12.41
CA GLY A 171 27.37 17.31 12.67
C GLY A 171 26.55 16.18 13.29
N PRO A 172 27.26 15.10 13.72
CA PRO A 172 26.65 13.96 14.39
C PRO A 172 26.03 14.38 15.73
N ASP A 173 24.93 13.74 16.10
CA ASP A 173 24.27 14.05 17.37
C ASP A 173 25.24 13.81 18.56
N PRO A 174 25.36 14.72 19.55
CA PRO A 174 26.40 14.66 20.57
C PRO A 174 26.48 13.35 21.38
N ASP A 175 25.34 12.67 21.57
CA ASP A 175 25.26 11.40 22.30
C ASP A 175 25.48 10.16 21.41
N SER A 176 25.70 10.35 20.11
CA SER A 176 25.91 9.28 19.14
C SER A 176 27.31 8.65 19.26
N GLN A 177 27.49 7.43 18.73
CA GLN A 177 28.83 6.83 18.65
C GLN A 177 29.75 7.61 17.70
N GLU A 178 29.18 8.19 16.65
CA GLU A 178 29.92 8.96 15.64
C GLU A 178 30.51 10.24 16.25
N ALA A 179 29.78 10.92 17.15
CA ALA A 179 30.26 12.14 17.80
C ALA A 179 31.52 11.95 18.67
N LYS A 180 31.84 10.72 19.11
CA LYS A 180 33.01 10.45 19.97
C LYS A 180 34.34 10.76 19.31
N ASN A 181 34.41 10.62 17.99
CA ASN A 181 35.62 10.87 17.20
C ASN A 181 35.48 12.14 16.35
N ALA A 182 34.36 12.86 16.49
CA ALA A 182 34.05 14.00 15.64
C ALA A 182 34.77 15.26 16.11
N ARG A 183 35.46 15.93 15.18
CA ARG A 183 36.07 17.24 15.40
C ARG A 183 35.10 18.34 14.99
N PRO A 184 34.92 19.39 15.81
CA PRO A 184 34.32 20.64 15.35
C PRO A 184 35.13 21.22 14.18
N GLY A 185 34.45 21.94 13.30
CA GLY A 185 35.07 22.52 12.12
C GLY A 185 34.06 23.21 11.24
N THR A 186 34.57 24.02 10.32
CA THR A 186 33.79 24.72 9.30
C THR A 186 33.08 23.74 8.36
N ASP A 187 32.16 24.26 7.54
CA ASP A 187 31.77 23.56 6.33
C ASP A 187 32.92 23.61 5.29
N PRO A 188 33.03 22.63 4.37
CA PRO A 188 34.08 22.64 3.36
C PRO A 188 33.81 23.72 2.30
N LEU A 189 34.74 24.66 2.15
CA LEU A 189 34.75 25.64 1.06
C LEU A 189 35.47 25.07 -0.16
N LEU A 190 34.85 25.15 -1.31
CA LEU A 190 35.52 24.85 -2.57
C LEU A 190 36.20 26.10 -3.12
N VAL A 191 37.49 26.00 -3.40
CA VAL A 191 38.34 27.14 -3.81
C VAL A 191 38.72 27.13 -5.29
N GLY A 192 38.24 26.16 -6.08
CA GLY A 192 38.52 26.09 -7.51
C GLY A 192 39.97 25.70 -7.82
N VAL A 193 40.45 26.03 -9.02
CA VAL A 193 41.86 25.84 -9.43
C VAL A 193 42.66 27.05 -8.98
N VAL A 194 43.51 26.85 -7.99
CA VAL A 194 44.31 27.88 -7.31
C VAL A 194 45.73 27.35 -7.11
N ASP A 195 46.70 28.23 -6.89
CA ASP A 195 48.10 27.86 -6.65
C ASP A 195 48.37 27.67 -5.15
N GLN A 196 47.79 28.53 -4.30
CA GLN A 196 48.02 28.52 -2.86
C GLN A 196 46.75 28.89 -2.08
N VAL A 197 46.67 28.45 -0.82
CA VAL A 197 45.61 28.83 0.12
C VAL A 197 46.16 29.26 1.46
N GLN A 198 45.38 30.10 2.15
CA GLN A 198 45.57 30.43 3.56
C GLN A 198 44.24 30.46 4.28
N ALA A 199 44.25 30.08 5.55
CA ALA A 199 43.12 30.23 6.46
C ALA A 199 43.47 31.20 7.59
N LYS A 200 42.48 31.99 8.00
CA LYS A 200 42.53 32.87 9.16
C LYS A 200 41.38 32.51 10.10
N ALA A 201 41.65 32.48 11.39
CA ALA A 201 40.63 32.35 12.43
C ALA A 201 40.72 33.55 13.38
N VAL A 202 39.56 34.11 13.72
CA VAL A 202 39.44 35.25 14.64
C VAL A 202 38.33 34.96 15.64
N THR A 203 38.60 35.11 16.93
CA THR A 203 37.59 34.91 17.99
C THR A 203 36.96 36.22 18.46
N ALA A 204 35.82 36.10 19.16
CA ALA A 204 35.22 37.22 19.88
C ALA A 204 36.10 37.67 21.06
N GLU A 205 35.95 38.93 21.49
CA GLU A 205 36.71 39.48 22.61
C GLU A 205 36.55 38.63 23.88
N GLY A 206 37.67 38.16 24.44
CA GLY A 206 37.70 37.33 25.64
C GLY A 206 37.52 35.82 25.43
N VAL A 207 37.38 35.36 24.18
CA VAL A 207 37.36 33.94 23.79
C VAL A 207 38.73 33.57 23.23
N ALA A 208 39.38 32.56 23.80
CA ALA A 208 40.67 32.07 23.30
C ALA A 208 40.50 31.27 22.01
N LEU A 209 41.49 31.32 21.12
CA LEU A 209 41.54 30.42 19.97
C LEU A 209 41.55 28.95 20.43
N PRO A 210 40.81 28.07 19.75
CA PRO A 210 40.82 26.66 20.10
C PRO A 210 42.20 26.04 19.84
N SER A 211 42.52 24.98 20.58
CA SER A 211 43.75 24.22 20.39
C SER A 211 43.64 23.23 19.22
N ASP A 212 44.80 22.82 18.68
CA ASP A 212 44.92 21.88 17.56
C ASP A 212 44.10 22.31 16.31
N MET A 213 44.09 23.62 16.02
CA MET A 213 43.49 24.13 14.78
C MET A 213 44.26 23.63 13.57
N LYS A 214 43.52 23.14 12.58
CA LYS A 214 44.07 22.57 11.35
C LYS A 214 43.32 23.04 10.13
N LEU A 215 44.06 23.54 9.14
CA LEU A 215 43.60 23.71 7.77
C LEU A 215 43.70 22.36 7.06
N ALA A 216 42.57 21.80 6.66
CA ALA A 216 42.51 20.66 5.76
C ALA A 216 42.42 21.15 4.32
N VAL A 217 43.31 20.64 3.46
CA VAL A 217 43.28 20.81 2.00
C VAL A 217 42.94 19.44 1.40
N VAL A 218 41.90 19.41 0.59
CA VAL A 218 41.28 18.16 0.10
C VAL A 218 41.20 18.15 -1.41
N ALA A 219 42.13 17.43 -2.02
CA ALA A 219 42.08 17.12 -3.44
C ALA A 219 41.07 15.99 -3.70
N PRO A 220 40.17 16.13 -4.68
CA PRO A 220 39.11 15.16 -4.97
C PRO A 220 39.62 13.82 -5.53
N GLY A 221 40.90 13.73 -5.85
CA GLY A 221 41.53 12.60 -6.52
C GLY A 221 41.29 12.58 -8.03
N ALA A 222 42.21 11.95 -8.76
CA ALA A 222 42.14 11.80 -10.22
C ALA A 222 41.40 10.52 -10.62
N SER A 223 40.43 10.66 -11.53
CA SER A 223 39.74 9.51 -12.12
C SER A 223 40.70 8.61 -12.91
N LYS A 224 40.46 7.30 -12.86
CA LYS A 224 41.13 6.31 -13.73
C LYS A 224 40.37 6.03 -15.02
N GLY A 225 39.16 6.57 -15.16
CA GLY A 225 38.28 6.38 -16.29
C GLY A 225 36.85 6.77 -15.94
N THR A 226 36.21 7.48 -16.86
CA THR A 226 34.82 7.91 -16.76
C THR A 226 33.99 7.29 -17.88
N GLU A 227 32.70 7.12 -17.63
CA GLU A 227 31.72 6.67 -18.62
C GLU A 227 30.47 7.55 -18.55
N ILE A 228 29.75 7.66 -19.68
CA ILE A 228 28.45 8.34 -19.70
C ILE A 228 27.40 7.32 -19.31
N GLU A 229 26.85 7.47 -18.10
CA GLU A 229 25.82 6.57 -17.59
C GLU A 229 24.52 7.31 -17.28
N GLN A 230 23.43 6.57 -17.39
CA GLN A 230 22.16 6.96 -16.79
C GLN A 230 22.23 6.76 -15.27
N PRO A 231 21.41 7.48 -14.48
CA PRO A 231 21.30 7.22 -13.06
C PRO A 231 21.01 5.74 -12.79
N GLU A 232 21.82 5.09 -11.95
CA GLU A 232 21.73 3.65 -11.70
C GLU A 232 20.44 3.24 -10.96
N LEU A 233 19.89 4.15 -10.15
CA LEU A 233 18.74 3.87 -9.29
C LEU A 233 17.47 4.49 -9.88
N ASP A 234 16.67 3.68 -10.60
CA ASP A 234 15.43 4.12 -11.27
C ASP A 234 14.28 3.10 -11.13
N THR A 235 13.04 3.59 -11.09
CA THR A 235 11.82 2.77 -11.20
C THR A 235 10.83 3.29 -12.26
N ALA A 236 11.19 4.33 -13.02
CA ALA A 236 10.36 4.89 -14.09
C ALA A 236 10.26 3.96 -15.33
N SER A 237 11.04 2.88 -15.39
CA SER A 237 11.05 1.93 -16.50
C SER A 237 10.39 0.59 -16.12
N PRO A 238 9.14 0.30 -16.55
CA PRO A 238 8.45 -0.95 -16.23
C PRO A 238 8.94 -2.18 -17.02
N ASN A 239 10.12 -2.15 -17.66
CA ASN A 239 10.49 -3.20 -18.63
C ASN A 239 12.01 -3.40 -18.81
N VAL A 240 12.77 -3.61 -17.73
CA VAL A 240 14.10 -4.21 -17.86
C VAL A 240 14.17 -5.45 -16.97
N SER A 241 14.13 -6.61 -17.61
CA SER A 241 14.68 -7.83 -17.05
C SER A 241 16.15 -7.59 -16.72
N GLU A 242 16.47 -7.39 -15.44
CA GLU A 242 17.84 -7.42 -14.94
C GLU A 242 18.42 -8.82 -15.20
N GLU A 243 19.13 -8.99 -16.33
CA GLU A 243 20.16 -10.01 -16.41
C GLU A 243 21.41 -9.46 -15.69
N PRO A 244 22.01 -10.20 -14.74
CA PRO A 244 23.26 -9.79 -14.14
C PRO A 244 24.38 -9.87 -15.18
N SER A 245 24.97 -8.73 -15.55
CA SER A 245 26.17 -8.68 -16.36
C SER A 245 27.36 -9.24 -15.58
N SER A 246 27.63 -10.53 -15.75
CA SER A 246 28.94 -11.09 -15.46
C SER A 246 29.19 -12.32 -16.34
N THR A 247 29.92 -12.14 -17.44
CA THR A 247 30.64 -13.25 -18.08
C THR A 247 32.10 -12.89 -18.26
N PRO A 248 33.04 -13.68 -17.70
CA PRO A 248 34.38 -13.76 -18.24
C PRO A 248 34.37 -14.74 -19.43
N SER A 249 35.11 -14.34 -20.45
CA SER A 249 35.44 -15.04 -21.69
C SER A 249 35.76 -16.54 -21.54
N SER A 250 35.08 -17.38 -22.32
CA SER A 250 35.69 -18.58 -22.93
C SER A 250 34.96 -18.99 -24.23
N THR A 251 35.74 -19.09 -25.30
CA THR A 251 35.44 -19.55 -26.66
C THR A 251 34.58 -20.82 -26.78
N PRO A 252 33.67 -20.93 -27.78
CA PRO A 252 32.94 -22.16 -28.08
C PRO A 252 33.68 -23.05 -29.10
N SER A 253 33.55 -24.37 -28.92
CA SER A 253 33.94 -25.42 -29.86
C SER A 253 32.70 -26.01 -30.54
N ASP A 254 32.86 -26.30 -31.83
CA ASP A 254 31.90 -26.79 -32.83
C ASP A 254 31.06 -28.04 -32.49
N GLY A 255 29.88 -28.18 -33.14
CA GLY A 255 29.28 -29.49 -33.46
C GLY A 255 27.72 -29.56 -33.50
N PRO A 256 27.05 -29.87 -34.65
CA PRO A 256 25.62 -29.62 -34.88
C PRO A 256 24.71 -30.87 -35.00
N SER A 257 23.38 -30.67 -35.02
CA SER A 257 22.32 -31.42 -35.77
C SER A 257 20.97 -31.19 -35.06
N ASP A 258 19.77 -31.17 -35.67
CA ASP A 258 19.26 -31.09 -37.03
C ASP A 258 17.76 -30.77 -36.87
N ALA A 259 17.21 -29.92 -37.74
CA ALA A 259 15.75 -29.78 -37.95
C ALA A 259 15.26 -30.88 -38.92
N PRO A 260 13.94 -31.05 -39.12
CA PRO A 260 13.30 -30.26 -40.18
C PRO A 260 11.85 -29.81 -39.92
N SER A 261 11.46 -28.85 -40.75
CA SER A 261 10.14 -28.21 -40.92
C SER A 261 9.13 -29.07 -41.69
N ASP A 262 7.84 -28.71 -41.60
CA ASP A 262 7.02 -28.24 -42.75
C ASP A 262 5.57 -27.87 -42.32
N GLY A 263 5.05 -26.74 -42.83
CA GLY A 263 3.64 -26.28 -42.69
C GLY A 263 2.74 -26.78 -43.85
N PRO A 264 1.66 -26.08 -44.31
CA PRO A 264 1.06 -24.81 -43.83
C PRO A 264 -0.50 -24.67 -43.98
N ALA A 265 -1.02 -23.46 -43.63
CA ALA A 265 -2.06 -22.64 -44.30
C ALA A 265 -3.59 -22.69 -43.99
N GLY A 266 -4.18 -21.48 -43.83
CA GLY A 266 -5.57 -21.04 -44.14
C GLY A 266 -6.55 -20.96 -42.96
N GLN A 267 -7.46 -19.98 -42.77
CA GLN A 267 -7.93 -18.79 -43.51
C GLN A 267 -8.73 -17.87 -42.55
N GLN A 268 -8.83 -16.58 -42.91
CA GLN A 268 -9.64 -15.50 -42.30
C GLN A 268 -11.16 -15.69 -42.50
N GLU A 269 -11.99 -15.06 -41.66
CA GLU A 269 -12.97 -14.00 -42.05
C GLU A 269 -13.86 -13.50 -40.89
N GLU A 270 -13.86 -12.18 -40.73
CA GLU A 270 -14.80 -11.24 -40.06
C GLU A 270 -16.10 -11.09 -40.89
N PRO A 271 -17.26 -10.56 -40.37
CA PRO A 271 -17.46 -9.08 -40.37
C PRO A 271 -18.48 -8.43 -39.37
N ALA A 272 -18.17 -7.15 -39.04
CA ALA A 272 -18.95 -5.87 -39.08
C ALA A 272 -20.47 -5.83 -38.75
N GLY A 273 -21.01 -4.92 -37.92
CA GLY A 273 -21.21 -3.45 -38.11
C GLY A 273 -22.67 -3.20 -38.63
N GLU A 274 -23.57 -2.37 -38.10
CA GLU A 274 -23.53 -0.95 -37.70
C GLU A 274 -24.88 -0.54 -37.00
N THR A 275 -24.77 0.37 -36.03
CA THR A 275 -25.66 1.50 -35.60
C THR A 275 -27.20 1.39 -35.49
N ASP A 276 -27.73 1.66 -34.29
CA ASP A 276 -28.52 2.89 -34.00
C ASP A 276 -28.80 3.04 -32.49
N ALA A 277 -28.42 4.19 -31.92
CA ALA A 277 -28.80 4.63 -30.57
C ALA A 277 -30.12 5.43 -30.62
N PRO A 278 -30.89 5.50 -29.51
CA PRO A 278 -30.72 6.67 -28.64
C PRO A 278 -30.92 6.45 -27.13
N ASP A 279 -30.17 7.26 -26.38
CA ASP A 279 -30.42 7.91 -25.08
C ASP A 279 -30.87 7.16 -23.82
N THR A 280 -29.91 7.12 -22.88
CA THR A 280 -30.00 7.40 -21.44
C THR A 280 -30.89 6.52 -20.56
N LEU A 281 -30.26 5.54 -19.92
CA LEU A 281 -30.47 5.25 -18.50
C LEU A 281 -29.10 5.02 -17.86
N THR A 282 -28.81 5.87 -16.88
CA THR A 282 -27.66 5.82 -15.96
C THR A 282 -27.59 4.47 -15.25
N THR A 283 -26.54 3.70 -15.54
CA THR A 283 -26.06 2.65 -14.63
C THR A 283 -24.65 2.99 -14.22
N ASP A 284 -24.52 3.54 -13.02
CA ASP A 284 -23.32 3.50 -12.20
C ASP A 284 -23.02 2.03 -11.82
N GLN A 285 -22.71 1.19 -12.81
CA GLN A 285 -21.89 0.01 -12.57
C GLN A 285 -20.47 0.54 -12.53
N GLY A 286 -19.98 0.74 -11.31
CA GLY A 286 -18.61 1.18 -11.08
C GLY A 286 -17.66 0.25 -11.81
N GLU A 287 -17.03 0.77 -12.86
CA GLU A 287 -15.76 0.28 -13.33
C GLU A 287 -14.81 0.33 -12.13
N ILE A 288 -14.65 -0.80 -11.44
CA ILE A 288 -13.51 -1.01 -10.58
C ILE A 288 -12.33 -1.06 -11.55
N ALA A 289 -11.73 0.10 -11.81
CA ALA A 289 -10.41 0.16 -12.38
C ALA A 289 -9.51 -0.70 -11.48
N LEU A 290 -9.13 -1.88 -11.96
CA LEU A 290 -8.06 -2.71 -11.43
C LEU A 290 -6.81 -1.82 -11.39
N GLN A 291 -6.57 -1.21 -10.23
CA GLN A 291 -5.46 -0.28 -10.06
C GLN A 291 -4.24 -1.08 -9.64
N ALA A 292 -3.33 -1.35 -10.58
CA ALA A 292 -1.92 -1.48 -10.23
C ALA A 292 -1.60 -0.33 -9.28
N THR A 293 -1.13 -0.66 -8.08
CA THR A 293 -1.17 0.28 -6.99
C THR A 293 -0.28 1.49 -7.30
N LYS A 294 -0.88 2.70 -7.35
CA LYS A 294 -0.14 3.93 -7.64
C LYS A 294 0.75 4.25 -6.43
N VAL A 295 2.05 4.11 -6.60
CA VAL A 295 3.07 4.53 -5.62
C VAL A 295 3.69 5.84 -6.06
N THR A 296 4.25 6.60 -5.11
CA THR A 296 5.07 7.77 -5.47
C THR A 296 6.31 7.27 -6.20
N THR A 297 6.56 7.75 -7.41
CA THR A 297 7.70 7.34 -8.23
C THR A 297 9.03 7.68 -7.55
N LYS A 298 9.93 6.71 -7.48
CA LYS A 298 11.32 6.96 -7.03
C LYS A 298 12.00 7.88 -8.04
N PRO A 299 12.61 9.00 -7.63
CA PRO A 299 13.39 9.82 -8.55
C PRO A 299 14.63 9.05 -9.01
N LYS A 300 15.14 9.39 -10.19
CA LYS A 300 16.45 8.93 -10.63
C LYS A 300 17.52 9.47 -9.69
N ILE A 301 18.38 8.59 -9.19
CA ILE A 301 19.48 8.92 -8.26
C ILE A 301 20.77 8.31 -8.80
N TYR A 302 21.82 9.11 -8.85
CA TYR A 302 23.16 8.62 -9.15
C TYR A 302 23.75 7.96 -7.90
N SER A 303 24.25 6.75 -8.06
CA SER A 303 24.77 5.96 -6.95
C SER A 303 26.10 6.48 -6.44
N ARG A 304 26.53 5.95 -5.29
CA ARG A 304 27.88 6.19 -4.77
C ARG A 304 29.00 5.72 -5.70
N ALA A 305 28.79 4.63 -6.43
CA ALA A 305 29.75 4.17 -7.42
C ALA A 305 29.93 5.21 -8.53
N GLN A 306 28.83 5.82 -8.99
CA GLN A 306 28.82 6.79 -10.07
C GLN A 306 29.55 8.11 -9.75
N TRP A 307 29.65 8.53 -8.48
CA TRP A 307 30.54 9.65 -8.12
C TRP A 307 31.94 9.22 -7.67
N GLY A 308 32.26 7.92 -7.76
CA GLY A 308 33.58 7.37 -7.44
C GLY A 308 33.85 7.21 -5.96
N ALA A 309 32.82 6.97 -5.15
CA ALA A 309 32.96 6.83 -3.70
C ALA A 309 33.97 5.75 -3.29
N ASN A 310 34.98 6.15 -2.52
CA ASN A 310 35.81 5.18 -1.83
C ASN A 310 35.16 4.69 -0.53
N GLU A 311 34.50 3.54 -0.61
CA GLU A 311 33.81 2.87 0.50
C GLU A 311 34.74 2.42 1.65
N LYS A 312 36.06 2.63 1.54
CA LYS A 312 37.02 2.43 2.62
C LYS A 312 37.09 3.60 3.60
N LEU A 313 36.71 4.80 3.18
CA LEU A 313 36.78 6.00 4.04
C LEU A 313 35.68 6.02 5.11
N ARG A 314 34.53 5.37 4.85
CA ARG A 314 33.45 5.29 5.82
C ARG A 314 33.71 4.25 6.91
N ASP A 315 33.20 4.52 8.12
CA ASP A 315 33.08 3.53 9.17
C ASP A 315 31.87 2.63 8.91
N LYS A 316 32.11 1.39 8.46
CA LYS A 316 31.04 0.43 8.16
C LYS A 316 30.19 0.03 9.37
N SER A 317 30.74 0.17 10.59
CA SER A 317 30.07 -0.22 11.84
C SER A 317 29.10 0.84 12.36
N SER A 318 29.21 2.08 11.85
CA SER A 318 28.37 3.22 12.22
C SER A 318 26.96 3.18 11.63
N LEU A 319 26.70 2.31 10.65
CA LEU A 319 25.46 2.30 9.87
C LEU A 319 24.25 2.07 10.79
N GLN A 320 23.43 3.12 10.92
CA GLN A 320 22.26 3.14 11.79
C GLN A 320 21.03 3.60 11.03
N TYR A 321 19.89 2.98 11.37
CA TYR A 321 18.59 3.31 10.83
C TYR A 321 17.65 3.68 11.98
N HIS A 322 16.94 4.80 11.83
CA HIS A 322 15.96 5.23 12.80
C HIS A 322 14.62 5.52 12.10
N GLU A 323 14.10 6.75 12.14
CA GLU A 323 12.79 7.13 11.60
C GLU A 323 12.91 8.42 10.79
N VAL A 324 11.95 8.70 9.91
CA VAL A 324 11.89 9.96 9.17
C VAL A 324 10.49 10.54 9.29
N HIS A 325 10.41 11.71 9.90
CA HIS A 325 9.18 12.48 10.11
C HIS A 325 9.20 13.82 9.34
N ALA A 326 10.37 14.25 8.88
CA ALA A 326 10.55 15.45 8.08
C ALA A 326 11.81 15.38 7.21
N GLY A 327 11.89 16.24 6.19
CA GLY A 327 13.09 16.49 5.40
C GLY A 327 13.62 17.91 5.60
N PHE A 328 14.93 18.08 5.57
CA PHE A 328 15.61 19.37 5.64
C PHE A 328 16.33 19.72 4.33
N VAL A 329 16.06 20.93 3.84
CA VAL A 329 16.73 21.56 2.70
C VAL A 329 17.99 22.23 3.25
N HIS A 330 19.13 21.78 2.74
CA HIS A 330 20.45 22.29 3.04
C HIS A 330 21.08 22.91 1.81
N HIS A 331 22.12 23.71 2.01
CA HIS A 331 23.10 24.00 0.98
C HIS A 331 24.50 23.64 1.46
N THR A 332 25.45 23.60 0.53
CA THR A 332 26.88 23.67 0.87
C THR A 332 27.36 25.11 0.74
N VAL A 333 28.59 25.40 1.15
CA VAL A 333 29.14 26.78 1.14
C VAL A 333 29.92 27.13 -0.13
N ASN A 334 29.87 26.25 -1.15
CA ASN A 334 30.68 26.32 -2.37
C ASN A 334 30.32 27.49 -3.30
N GLY A 335 31.24 27.87 -4.19
CA GLY A 335 30.91 28.67 -5.37
C GLY A 335 29.88 27.99 -6.29
N ASN A 336 29.16 28.77 -7.09
CA ASN A 336 28.09 28.29 -7.98
C ASN A 336 28.53 28.16 -9.44
N ASP A 337 29.80 28.40 -9.73
CA ASP A 337 30.41 28.44 -11.06
C ASP A 337 30.92 27.07 -11.55
N TYR A 338 30.88 26.03 -10.71
CA TYR A 338 31.31 24.67 -11.08
C TYR A 338 30.61 24.09 -12.32
N THR A 339 31.32 23.26 -13.07
CA THR A 339 30.79 22.54 -14.25
C THR A 339 30.11 21.23 -13.87
N ARG A 340 29.38 20.62 -14.82
CA ARG A 340 28.68 19.35 -14.62
C ARG A 340 29.66 18.21 -14.27
N ASP A 341 30.85 18.21 -14.87
CA ASP A 341 31.85 17.14 -14.73
C ASP A 341 32.66 17.26 -13.44
N GLN A 342 32.71 18.45 -12.84
CA GLN A 342 33.35 18.67 -11.54
C GLN A 342 32.54 18.12 -10.36
N VAL A 343 31.24 17.86 -10.52
CA VAL A 343 30.34 17.48 -9.41
C VAL A 343 30.78 16.20 -8.68
N PRO A 344 31.12 15.08 -9.34
CA PRO A 344 31.68 13.91 -8.65
C PRO A 344 32.88 14.26 -7.77
N GLY A 345 33.80 15.09 -8.29
CA GLY A 345 34.95 15.58 -7.53
C GLY A 345 34.56 16.38 -6.29
N ILE A 346 33.62 17.32 -6.42
CA ILE A 346 33.10 18.10 -5.28
C ILE A 346 32.55 17.17 -4.18
N ILE A 347 31.73 16.18 -4.56
CA ILE A 347 31.13 15.24 -3.61
C ILE A 347 32.23 14.42 -2.91
N ARG A 348 33.26 13.98 -3.63
CA ARG A 348 34.42 13.29 -3.04
C ARG A 348 35.19 14.15 -2.05
N SER A 349 35.42 15.42 -2.36
CA SER A 349 36.09 16.33 -1.44
C SER A 349 35.28 16.54 -0.15
N ILE A 350 33.95 16.72 -0.26
CA ILE A 350 33.06 16.82 0.91
C ILE A 350 33.12 15.53 1.74
N TYR A 351 33.04 14.37 1.08
CA TYR A 351 33.10 13.07 1.73
C TYR A 351 34.43 12.86 2.48
N ALA A 352 35.56 13.15 1.83
CA ALA A 352 36.89 13.03 2.42
C ALA A 352 37.08 13.98 3.61
N TYR A 353 36.68 15.26 3.48
CA TYR A 353 36.74 16.22 4.58
C TYR A 353 35.92 15.76 5.78
N HIS A 354 34.67 15.31 5.56
CA HIS A 354 33.83 14.79 6.64
C HIS A 354 34.47 13.58 7.34
N THR A 355 34.96 12.59 6.58
CA THR A 355 35.47 11.34 7.18
C THR A 355 36.87 11.45 7.77
N GLN A 356 37.80 12.14 7.09
CA GLN A 356 39.21 12.13 7.45
C GLN A 356 39.58 13.30 8.37
N SER A 357 39.01 14.49 8.13
CA SER A 357 39.31 15.69 8.93
C SER A 357 38.29 15.96 10.04
N ARG A 358 36.99 15.81 9.76
CA ARG A 358 35.97 15.97 10.81
C ARG A 358 35.70 14.70 11.62
N GLY A 359 36.25 13.55 11.22
CA GLY A 359 36.11 12.27 11.93
C GLY A 359 34.69 11.69 11.89
N TRP A 360 33.85 12.12 10.96
CA TRP A 360 32.51 11.61 10.76
C TRP A 360 32.55 10.21 10.16
N SER A 361 31.45 9.48 10.30
CA SER A 361 31.39 8.08 9.86
C SER A 361 31.22 7.92 8.35
N ASP A 362 30.63 8.92 7.71
CA ASP A 362 30.35 9.03 6.28
C ASP A 362 29.99 10.50 5.98
N VAL A 363 29.72 10.85 4.72
CA VAL A 363 29.15 12.15 4.36
C VAL A 363 27.89 12.44 5.19
N GLY A 364 27.75 13.64 5.75
CA GLY A 364 26.67 13.96 6.69
C GLY A 364 25.27 14.04 6.06
N TYR A 365 25.19 14.36 4.76
CA TYR A 365 23.92 14.49 4.04
C TYR A 365 23.45 13.14 3.46
N ASN A 366 22.15 12.86 3.54
CA ASN A 366 21.58 11.66 2.91
C ASN A 366 21.65 11.72 1.39
N PHE A 367 21.42 12.92 0.83
CA PHE A 367 21.46 13.19 -0.60
C PHE A 367 22.13 14.53 -0.88
N LEU A 368 22.65 14.68 -2.09
CA LEU A 368 23.11 15.96 -2.62
C LEU A 368 22.42 16.26 -3.94
N VAL A 369 22.23 17.54 -4.25
CA VAL A 369 21.73 18.00 -5.56
C VAL A 369 22.65 19.05 -6.14
N ASP A 370 23.00 18.91 -7.41
CA ASP A 370 23.75 19.94 -8.12
C ASP A 370 22.82 20.94 -8.83
N LYS A 371 23.38 22.08 -9.27
CA LYS A 371 22.63 23.14 -9.98
C LYS A 371 21.98 22.68 -11.28
N PHE A 372 22.37 21.52 -11.81
CA PHE A 372 21.79 20.91 -13.00
C PHE A 372 20.57 20.04 -12.67
N GLY A 373 20.29 19.79 -11.40
CA GLY A 373 19.13 19.02 -10.92
C GLY A 373 19.39 17.51 -10.80
N ARG A 374 20.65 17.06 -10.86
CA ARG A 374 20.99 15.64 -10.61
C ARG A 374 21.02 15.38 -9.11
N ILE A 375 20.36 14.30 -8.69
CA ILE A 375 20.33 13.84 -7.29
C ILE A 375 21.38 12.76 -7.12
N TRP A 376 22.24 12.92 -6.12
CA TRP A 376 23.32 12.00 -5.80
C TRP A 376 23.06 11.33 -4.45
N GLU A 377 23.28 10.02 -4.37
CA GLU A 377 23.32 9.32 -3.08
C GLU A 377 24.49 9.86 -2.25
N GLY A 378 24.16 10.44 -1.09
CA GLY A 378 25.13 10.84 -0.08
C GLY A 378 25.42 9.66 0.83
N ARG A 379 24.95 9.72 2.08
CA ARG A 379 25.24 8.72 3.12
C ARG A 379 24.79 7.30 2.72
N TYR A 380 25.71 6.33 2.86
CA TYR A 380 25.55 4.95 2.38
C TYR A 380 24.33 4.24 2.98
N GLY A 381 23.57 3.53 2.13
CA GLY A 381 22.45 2.69 2.57
C GLY A 381 21.18 3.48 2.88
N GLY A 382 21.16 4.78 2.57
CA GLY A 382 20.08 5.71 2.89
C GLY A 382 19.04 5.93 1.80
N VAL A 383 19.23 5.39 0.60
CA VAL A 383 18.36 5.71 -0.55
C VAL A 383 16.91 5.40 -0.22
N ASP A 384 16.60 4.13 0.04
CA ASP A 384 15.27 3.63 0.36
C ASP A 384 15.05 3.46 1.87
N ARG A 385 16.05 3.66 2.72
CA ARG A 385 15.96 3.45 4.18
C ARG A 385 16.28 4.71 5.00
N PRO A 386 15.81 4.83 6.26
CA PRO A 386 16.04 6.02 7.09
C PRO A 386 17.43 5.98 7.74
N VAL A 387 18.50 6.07 6.93
CA VAL A 387 19.86 6.14 7.47
C VAL A 387 20.02 7.44 8.25
N VAL A 388 20.60 7.35 9.45
CA VAL A 388 20.85 8.52 10.31
C VAL A 388 22.00 9.34 9.72
N GLY A 389 21.72 10.60 9.41
CA GLY A 389 22.70 11.57 8.91
C GLY A 389 23.51 12.27 9.99
N ALA A 390 24.25 13.30 9.58
CA ALA A 390 24.98 14.24 10.43
C ALA A 390 24.76 15.68 9.92
N HIS A 391 23.52 15.99 9.53
CA HIS A 391 23.15 17.21 8.81
C HIS A 391 22.36 18.20 9.67
N THR A 392 21.59 17.76 10.66
CA THR A 392 20.73 18.63 11.46
C THR A 392 20.76 18.16 12.91
N LEU A 393 21.69 18.76 13.66
CA LEU A 393 22.03 18.34 15.01
C LEU A 393 20.79 18.30 15.93
N GLY A 394 20.64 17.18 16.64
CA GLY A 394 19.51 16.90 17.53
C GLY A 394 18.25 16.38 16.83
N TYR A 395 18.26 16.27 15.50
CA TYR A 395 17.13 15.78 14.70
C TYR A 395 17.52 14.75 13.64
N ASN A 396 18.79 14.36 13.56
CA ASN A 396 19.31 13.40 12.56
C ASN A 396 18.60 12.04 12.63
N GLU A 397 18.24 11.56 13.82
CA GLU A 397 17.49 10.29 14.01
C GLU A 397 16.04 10.32 13.49
N TYR A 398 15.48 11.50 13.21
CA TYR A 398 14.06 11.68 12.90
C TYR A 398 13.82 12.35 11.56
N SER A 399 14.87 12.56 10.77
CA SER A 399 14.80 13.31 9.52
C SER A 399 15.83 12.83 8.50
N PHE A 400 15.68 13.31 7.27
CA PHE A 400 16.70 13.20 6.23
C PHE A 400 16.97 14.60 5.66
N ALA A 401 18.11 14.75 4.98
CA ALA A 401 18.41 15.98 4.26
C ALA A 401 18.86 15.75 2.83
N MET A 402 18.62 16.76 2.00
CA MET A 402 19.32 16.93 0.74
C MET A 402 20.03 18.28 0.73
N SER A 403 21.34 18.26 0.46
CA SER A 403 22.15 19.48 0.38
C SER A 403 22.36 19.91 -1.07
N ALA A 404 22.04 21.17 -1.35
CA ALA A 404 22.29 21.79 -2.63
C ALA A 404 23.75 22.23 -2.73
N ILE A 405 24.48 21.72 -3.72
CA ILE A 405 25.87 22.11 -3.93
C ILE A 405 25.91 23.55 -4.43
N GLY A 406 26.44 24.47 -3.61
CA GLY A 406 26.60 25.90 -3.92
C GLY A 406 26.00 26.86 -2.89
N ASN A 407 26.42 28.12 -2.95
CA ASN A 407 26.02 29.19 -2.07
C ASN A 407 24.74 29.88 -2.55
N PHE A 408 23.61 29.48 -1.96
CA PHE A 408 22.28 30.05 -2.25
C PHE A 408 21.90 31.25 -1.38
N ASP A 409 22.85 31.82 -0.63
CA ASP A 409 22.68 33.18 -0.13
C ASP A 409 23.04 34.22 -1.21
N LYS A 410 24.02 33.89 -2.06
CA LYS A 410 24.46 34.73 -3.17
C LYS A 410 23.75 34.41 -4.49
N ALA A 411 23.49 33.14 -4.78
CA ALA A 411 22.88 32.72 -6.05
C ALA A 411 21.44 32.21 -5.90
N ARG A 412 20.64 32.36 -6.96
CA ARG A 412 19.29 31.77 -7.03
C ARG A 412 19.37 30.29 -7.42
N PRO A 413 18.55 29.41 -6.82
CA PRO A 413 18.49 28.01 -7.25
C PRO A 413 17.87 27.90 -8.64
N SER A 414 18.35 26.94 -9.43
CA SER A 414 17.75 26.61 -10.72
C SER A 414 16.37 25.96 -10.55
N SER A 415 15.52 26.05 -11.58
CA SER A 415 14.22 25.39 -11.59
C SER A 415 14.36 23.86 -11.48
N SER A 416 15.37 23.27 -12.14
CA SER A 416 15.68 21.85 -12.09
C SER A 416 16.07 21.37 -10.70
N MET A 417 16.84 22.16 -9.94
CA MET A 417 17.16 21.87 -8.54
C MET A 417 15.91 21.88 -7.64
N VAL A 418 15.05 22.89 -7.77
CA VAL A 418 13.79 22.96 -7.01
C VAL A 418 12.88 21.76 -7.34
N GLU A 419 12.86 21.34 -8.60
CA GLU A 419 12.12 20.16 -9.06
C GLU A 419 12.71 18.85 -8.50
N ALA A 420 14.04 18.73 -8.46
CA ALA A 420 14.73 17.61 -7.85
C ALA A 420 14.41 17.47 -6.35
N TYR A 421 14.41 18.59 -5.61
CA TYR A 421 13.92 18.61 -4.22
C TYR A 421 12.48 18.10 -4.11
N ALA A 422 11.59 18.60 -4.96
CA ALA A 422 10.19 18.19 -4.93
C ALA A 422 10.01 16.68 -5.17
N ARG A 423 10.69 16.13 -6.19
CA ARG A 423 10.63 14.68 -6.52
C ARG A 423 11.18 13.83 -5.38
N LEU A 424 12.37 14.16 -4.85
CA LEU A 424 12.99 13.39 -3.77
C LEU A 424 12.17 13.44 -2.49
N PHE A 425 11.72 14.64 -2.09
CA PHE A 425 10.98 14.77 -0.83
C PHE A 425 9.60 14.15 -0.91
N ALA A 426 8.92 14.23 -2.06
CA ALA A 426 7.67 13.51 -2.28
C ALA A 426 7.83 12.01 -2.04
N TRP A 427 8.82 11.41 -2.71
CA TRP A 427 9.09 9.98 -2.62
C TRP A 427 9.60 9.55 -1.25
N LYS A 428 10.63 10.22 -0.72
CA LYS A 428 11.23 9.84 0.56
C LYS A 428 10.21 9.94 1.68
N LEU A 429 9.46 11.04 1.79
CA LEU A 429 8.41 11.18 2.81
C LEU A 429 7.26 10.18 2.60
N SER A 430 6.94 9.80 1.36
CA SER A 430 5.94 8.76 1.11
C SER A 430 6.42 7.37 1.53
N LEU A 431 7.71 7.13 1.69
CA LEU A 431 8.22 5.90 2.31
C LEU A 431 7.96 5.86 3.82
N HIS A 432 7.72 7.00 4.45
CA HIS A 432 7.54 7.08 5.90
C HIS A 432 6.10 7.42 6.31
N GLY A 433 5.17 7.41 5.36
CA GLY A 433 3.78 7.78 5.61
C GLY A 433 3.56 9.26 5.94
N VAL A 434 4.57 10.11 5.70
CA VAL A 434 4.53 11.54 6.01
C VAL A 434 3.96 12.32 4.83
N ASN A 435 2.89 13.09 5.07
CA ASN A 435 2.34 13.99 4.05
C ASN A 435 3.30 15.17 3.81
N ALA A 436 3.75 15.36 2.57
CA ALA A 436 4.72 16.38 2.18
C ALA A 436 4.26 17.84 2.48
N ASN A 437 2.95 18.08 2.61
CA ASN A 437 2.42 19.39 3.01
C ASN A 437 1.93 19.43 4.46
N SER A 438 2.28 18.43 5.28
CA SER A 438 1.95 18.45 6.70
C SER A 438 2.55 19.69 7.36
N SER A 439 1.72 20.44 8.07
CA SER A 439 2.13 21.62 8.82
C SER A 439 2.61 21.30 10.23
N LYS A 440 2.52 20.02 10.65
CA LYS A 440 2.82 19.60 12.02
C LYS A 440 3.33 18.16 12.04
N GLN A 441 4.62 17.98 12.28
CA GLN A 441 5.31 16.70 12.45
C GLN A 441 6.16 16.77 13.72
N THR A 442 6.13 15.71 14.53
CA THR A 442 7.01 15.61 15.70
C THR A 442 8.35 15.06 15.25
N VAL A 443 9.42 15.84 15.41
CA VAL A 443 10.78 15.46 15.04
C VAL A 443 11.64 15.59 16.29
N GLY A 444 12.03 14.47 16.87
CA GLY A 444 12.68 14.43 18.18
C GLY A 444 11.87 15.16 19.25
N LYS A 445 12.47 16.20 19.85
CA LYS A 445 11.85 17.03 20.91
C LYS A 445 11.00 18.21 20.40
N SER A 446 10.95 18.44 19.09
CA SER A 446 10.38 19.65 18.49
C SER A 446 9.28 19.33 17.47
N THR A 447 8.60 20.37 16.99
CA THR A 447 7.53 20.26 15.99
C THR A 447 7.90 21.07 14.76
N PHE A 448 7.83 20.42 13.59
CA PHE A 448 8.19 21.00 12.30
C PHE A 448 7.07 20.83 11.26
N ARG A 449 7.26 21.40 10.07
CA ARG A 449 6.52 20.99 8.87
C ARG A 449 7.19 19.72 8.30
N ALA A 450 6.59 19.07 7.31
CA ALA A 450 7.22 17.88 6.71
C ALA A 450 8.48 18.19 5.88
N ILE A 451 8.59 19.41 5.36
CA ILE A 451 9.75 19.90 4.59
C ILE A 451 10.17 21.22 5.22
N ASN A 452 11.43 21.41 5.53
CA ASN A 452 11.94 22.58 6.26
C ASN A 452 13.27 23.03 5.67
N GLY A 453 13.66 24.28 5.92
CA GLY A 453 15.03 24.72 5.71
C GLY A 453 15.87 24.40 6.93
N HIS A 454 17.19 24.29 6.81
CA HIS A 454 18.02 24.02 7.98
C HIS A 454 17.83 25.08 9.09
N ARG A 455 17.74 26.36 8.70
CA ARG A 455 17.37 27.51 9.53
C ARG A 455 16.09 27.35 10.36
N ASP A 456 15.19 26.45 10.00
CA ASP A 456 13.99 26.21 10.81
C ASP A 456 14.31 25.41 12.09
N ALA A 457 15.44 24.70 12.15
CA ALA A 457 15.87 23.85 13.27
C ALA A 457 16.93 24.50 14.17
N GLY A 458 17.61 25.53 13.69
CA GLY A 458 18.82 26.08 14.29
C GLY A 458 19.14 27.51 13.84
N GLN A 459 20.17 28.13 14.44
CA GLN A 459 20.61 29.50 14.13
C GLN A 459 21.63 29.50 12.97
N THR A 460 21.19 29.14 11.77
CA THR A 460 22.06 29.09 10.58
C THR A 460 21.56 29.95 9.41
N ALA A 461 22.49 30.40 8.57
CA ALA A 461 22.17 30.97 7.27
C ALA A 461 21.68 29.92 6.27
N CYS A 462 22.04 28.64 6.44
CA CYS A 462 21.65 27.51 5.59
C CYS A 462 20.12 27.35 5.52
N PRO A 463 19.49 27.19 4.34
CA PRO A 463 20.09 26.90 3.03
C PRO A 463 20.36 28.15 2.16
N GLY A 464 20.58 29.32 2.76
CA GLY A 464 20.72 30.60 2.06
C GLY A 464 19.37 31.24 1.71
N ARG A 465 19.31 32.56 1.64
CA ARG A 465 18.03 33.29 1.47
C ARG A 465 17.24 32.88 0.22
N TYR A 466 17.91 32.66 -0.92
CA TYR A 466 17.20 32.41 -2.17
C TYR A 466 16.61 30.99 -2.25
N LEU A 467 17.29 30.00 -1.67
CA LEU A 467 16.75 28.64 -1.59
C LEU A 467 15.71 28.51 -0.47
N TYR A 468 15.89 29.24 0.65
CA TYR A 468 14.88 29.29 1.72
C TYR A 468 13.54 29.83 1.21
N ASP A 469 13.55 30.87 0.39
CA ASP A 469 12.35 31.43 -0.26
C ASP A 469 11.61 30.41 -1.14
N GLN A 470 12.30 29.37 -1.64
CA GLN A 470 11.69 28.31 -2.47
C GLN A 470 11.08 27.16 -1.67
N ILE A 471 11.26 27.07 -0.35
CA ILE A 471 10.75 25.94 0.45
C ILE A 471 9.21 25.80 0.32
N GLY A 472 8.48 26.90 0.23
CA GLY A 472 7.03 26.87 -0.02
C GLY A 472 6.66 26.25 -1.37
N SER A 473 7.44 26.53 -2.42
CA SER A 473 7.30 25.94 -3.76
C SER A 473 7.63 24.45 -3.72
N ILE A 474 8.73 24.05 -3.08
CA ILE A 474 9.14 22.66 -2.89
C ILE A 474 8.02 21.86 -2.21
N ARG A 475 7.42 22.37 -1.12
CA ARG A 475 6.28 21.73 -0.42
C ARG A 475 5.10 21.49 -1.36
N SER A 476 4.72 22.51 -2.13
CA SER A 476 3.57 22.46 -3.02
C SER A 476 3.78 21.45 -4.16
N LYS A 477 4.96 21.48 -4.78
CA LYS A 477 5.35 20.55 -5.84
C LYS A 477 5.51 19.12 -5.33
N ALA A 478 6.15 18.93 -4.17
CA ALA A 478 6.30 17.61 -3.56
C ALA A 478 4.92 16.99 -3.28
N ARG A 479 3.98 17.77 -2.73
CA ARG A 479 2.62 17.29 -2.50
C ARG A 479 1.89 16.95 -3.80
N ALA A 480 2.10 17.68 -4.88
CA ALA A 480 1.49 17.37 -6.17
C ALA A 480 1.97 16.03 -6.74
N LYS A 481 3.23 15.64 -6.44
CA LYS A 481 3.82 14.38 -6.89
C LYS A 481 3.59 13.21 -5.92
N GLN A 482 3.29 13.49 -4.65
CA GLN A 482 3.17 12.48 -3.63
C GLN A 482 1.84 11.73 -3.72
N VAL A 483 1.92 10.41 -3.84
CA VAL A 483 0.83 9.47 -3.57
C VAL A 483 0.94 8.99 -2.11
N SER A 484 -0.19 8.83 -1.43
CA SER A 484 -0.22 8.38 -0.03
C SER A 484 0.34 6.96 0.12
N TRP A 485 0.75 6.61 1.34
CA TRP A 485 1.17 5.25 1.71
C TRP A 485 0.10 4.18 1.41
N ASP A 486 -1.16 4.56 1.19
CA ASP A 486 -2.23 3.60 0.93
C ASP A 486 -1.94 2.76 -0.32
N GLY A 487 -1.11 3.30 -1.23
CA GLY A 487 -0.60 2.57 -2.38
C GLY A 487 0.44 1.48 -2.08
N ARG A 488 0.80 1.26 -0.81
CA ARG A 488 1.67 0.17 -0.35
C ARG A 488 0.95 -0.84 0.52
N ASN A 489 -0.32 -0.60 0.83
CA ASN A 489 -1.13 -1.58 1.53
C ASN A 489 -1.14 -2.86 0.72
N LEU A 490 -1.05 -4.00 1.42
CA LEU A 490 -1.25 -5.30 0.83
C LEU A 490 -2.60 -5.31 0.09
N GLN A 491 -2.55 -5.54 -1.23
CA GLN A 491 -3.72 -5.76 -2.08
C GLN A 491 -4.36 -7.07 -1.66
N THR A 492 -5.21 -7.02 -0.64
CA THR A 492 -5.82 -8.22 -0.06
C THR A 492 -6.95 -8.79 -0.93
N ASN A 493 -7.27 -8.12 -2.04
CA ASN A 493 -8.20 -8.57 -3.05
C ASN A 493 -7.50 -9.46 -4.08
N LEU A 494 -7.88 -10.74 -4.11
CA LEU A 494 -7.34 -11.76 -5.00
C LEU A 494 -8.24 -12.00 -6.22
N VAL A 495 -9.53 -11.67 -6.12
CA VAL A 495 -10.53 -11.99 -7.16
C VAL A 495 -11.20 -10.77 -7.79
N GLY A 496 -10.65 -9.57 -7.59
CA GLY A 496 -11.13 -8.34 -8.23
C GLY A 496 -12.35 -7.69 -7.56
N SER A 497 -12.71 -8.07 -6.33
CA SER A 497 -13.80 -7.45 -5.57
C SER A 497 -13.40 -6.13 -4.91
N SER A 498 -14.35 -5.32 -4.41
CA SER A 498 -14.00 -4.08 -3.69
C SER A 498 -13.57 -4.31 -2.23
N ALA A 499 -13.50 -5.57 -1.79
CA ALA A 499 -13.21 -5.95 -0.42
C ALA A 499 -12.01 -6.90 -0.36
N PRO A 500 -11.29 -6.94 0.77
CA PRO A 500 -10.28 -7.97 1.03
C PRO A 500 -10.85 -9.39 0.88
N ASP A 501 -10.05 -10.33 0.40
CA ASP A 501 -10.41 -11.73 0.27
C ASP A 501 -9.66 -12.61 1.27
N PHE A 502 -10.23 -13.77 1.54
CA PHE A 502 -9.74 -14.71 2.52
C PHE A 502 -9.20 -15.98 1.87
N LEU A 503 -8.00 -16.43 2.24
CA LEU A 503 -7.43 -17.65 1.69
C LEU A 503 -7.56 -18.80 2.70
N VAL A 504 -8.08 -19.94 2.25
CA VAL A 504 -8.27 -21.13 3.10
C VAL A 504 -7.85 -22.42 2.43
N ARG A 505 -7.51 -23.41 3.26
CA ARG A 505 -7.36 -24.81 2.85
C ARG A 505 -8.30 -25.70 3.65
N ARG A 506 -8.93 -26.64 2.96
CA ARG A 506 -9.68 -27.72 3.59
C ARG A 506 -8.76 -28.84 4.08
N ASP A 507 -9.26 -29.62 5.02
CA ASP A 507 -8.61 -30.84 5.54
C ASP A 507 -8.24 -31.87 4.46
N ASN A 508 -8.87 -31.80 3.28
CA ASN A 508 -8.56 -32.62 2.11
C ASN A 508 -7.45 -32.04 1.19
N GLY A 509 -6.81 -30.95 1.59
CA GLY A 509 -5.74 -30.27 0.86
C GLY A 509 -6.21 -29.25 -0.17
N THR A 510 -7.51 -29.11 -0.45
CA THR A 510 -7.98 -28.17 -1.49
C THR A 510 -7.96 -26.73 -1.00
N GLY A 511 -7.36 -25.82 -1.76
CA GLY A 511 -7.33 -24.38 -1.46
C GLY A 511 -8.46 -23.59 -2.12
N TYR A 512 -8.94 -22.57 -1.42
CA TYR A 512 -9.97 -21.64 -1.90
C TYR A 512 -9.64 -20.21 -1.51
N VAL A 513 -9.92 -19.28 -2.42
CA VAL A 513 -10.16 -17.87 -2.06
C VAL A 513 -11.64 -17.72 -1.74
N ILE A 514 -11.94 -17.02 -0.66
CA ILE A 514 -13.27 -16.75 -0.15
C ILE A 514 -13.46 -15.22 -0.17
N PRO A 515 -14.21 -14.67 -1.14
CA PRO A 515 -14.37 -13.22 -1.26
C PRO A 515 -15.20 -12.65 -0.12
N THR A 516 -14.74 -11.65 0.62
CA THR A 516 -15.45 -11.29 1.86
C THR A 516 -16.68 -10.41 1.65
N GLY A 517 -16.67 -9.55 0.62
CA GLY A 517 -17.67 -8.48 0.47
C GLY A 517 -17.67 -7.46 1.62
N GLY A 518 -16.62 -7.45 2.45
CA GLY A 518 -16.49 -6.63 3.68
C GLY A 518 -17.44 -7.05 4.81
N THR A 519 -17.50 -6.26 5.88
CA THR A 519 -18.43 -6.49 7.02
C THR A 519 -19.92 -6.52 6.67
N LYS A 520 -20.27 -6.20 5.42
CA LYS A 520 -21.64 -6.23 4.89
C LYS A 520 -22.04 -7.62 4.35
N GLY A 521 -21.12 -8.59 4.33
CA GLY A 521 -21.21 -9.91 3.67
C GLY A 521 -21.48 -11.13 4.57
N GLY A 522 -22.09 -10.95 5.74
CA GLY A 522 -22.75 -12.02 6.50
C GLY A 522 -24.27 -11.81 6.45
N LEU A 523 -25.06 -12.89 6.43
CA LEU A 523 -26.52 -12.85 6.26
C LEU A 523 -27.13 -11.70 7.04
N GLY A 524 -27.73 -10.78 6.27
CA GLY A 524 -28.04 -9.45 6.76
C GLY A 524 -28.86 -9.47 8.04
N ALA A 525 -28.88 -8.33 8.73
CA ALA A 525 -29.67 -8.10 9.94
C ALA A 525 -31.05 -8.81 9.88
N ARG A 526 -31.33 -9.64 10.89
CA ARG A 526 -32.59 -10.38 11.04
C ARG A 526 -33.74 -9.39 11.01
N THR A 527 -34.59 -9.45 9.98
CA THR A 527 -35.75 -8.56 9.89
C THR A 527 -37.01 -9.32 10.31
N PRO A 528 -37.59 -9.01 11.48
CA PRO A 528 -38.92 -9.50 11.81
C PRO A 528 -39.95 -8.79 10.93
N VAL A 529 -40.73 -9.55 10.17
CA VAL A 529 -41.72 -8.97 9.23
C VAL A 529 -42.92 -8.44 10.02
N THR A 530 -43.57 -9.28 10.84
CA THR A 530 -44.64 -8.92 11.80
C THR A 530 -44.82 -10.00 12.88
N ALA A 531 -45.48 -9.66 14.00
CA ALA A 531 -46.08 -10.64 14.92
C ALA A 531 -47.36 -11.27 14.31
N GLY A 532 -47.80 -12.41 14.83
CA GLY A 532 -49.09 -13.05 14.45
C GLY A 532 -49.00 -14.15 13.38
N TRP A 533 -47.78 -14.61 13.06
CA TRP A 533 -47.55 -15.72 12.13
C TRP A 533 -47.62 -17.11 12.78
N ASN A 534 -47.87 -17.17 14.09
CA ASN A 534 -48.03 -18.42 14.86
C ASN A 534 -49.22 -19.28 14.43
N ILE A 535 -50.15 -18.71 13.65
CA ILE A 535 -51.26 -19.46 13.06
C ILE A 535 -50.82 -20.35 11.88
N TYR A 536 -49.55 -20.27 11.47
CA TYR A 536 -48.97 -21.05 10.39
C TYR A 536 -47.92 -22.02 10.92
N ASP A 537 -47.96 -23.26 10.45
CA ASP A 537 -46.96 -24.30 10.76
C ASP A 537 -46.05 -24.63 9.56
N THR A 538 -46.37 -24.07 8.39
CA THR A 538 -45.61 -24.24 7.14
C THR A 538 -45.52 -22.89 6.45
N VAL A 539 -44.31 -22.57 5.98
CA VAL A 539 -44.02 -21.45 5.08
C VAL A 539 -43.18 -21.99 3.92
N ARG A 540 -43.64 -21.78 2.68
CA ARG A 540 -42.94 -22.14 1.46
C ARG A 540 -42.95 -20.95 0.54
N MET A 541 -41.78 -20.40 0.23
CA MET A 541 -41.66 -19.42 -0.83
C MET A 541 -42.01 -20.10 -2.15
N THR A 542 -42.68 -19.36 -3.01
CA THR A 542 -43.08 -19.83 -4.32
C THR A 542 -42.70 -18.78 -5.35
N PRO A 543 -42.43 -19.18 -6.60
CA PRO A 543 -42.45 -18.21 -7.68
C PRO A 543 -43.79 -17.51 -7.68
N ASP A 544 -43.79 -16.29 -8.19
CA ASP A 544 -44.95 -15.42 -8.36
C ASP A 544 -46.23 -16.16 -8.86
N VAL A 545 -47.03 -16.69 -7.93
CA VAL A 545 -48.28 -17.42 -8.24
C VAL A 545 -49.39 -16.44 -8.59
N THR A 546 -49.28 -15.19 -8.14
CA THR A 546 -50.21 -14.11 -8.47
C THR A 546 -49.96 -13.49 -9.84
N GLY A 547 -48.78 -13.66 -10.42
CA GLY A 547 -48.40 -13.04 -11.70
C GLY A 547 -48.07 -11.54 -11.59
N ASP A 548 -47.66 -11.05 -10.42
CA ASP A 548 -47.29 -9.64 -10.16
C ASP A 548 -45.76 -9.36 -10.23
N GLY A 549 -44.99 -10.37 -10.62
CA GLY A 549 -43.54 -10.39 -10.73
C GLY A 549 -42.81 -10.37 -9.38
N ILE A 550 -43.48 -10.68 -8.26
CA ILE A 550 -42.87 -10.80 -6.93
C ILE A 550 -43.04 -12.24 -6.44
N ASP A 551 -42.01 -12.82 -5.83
CA ASP A 551 -42.14 -14.12 -5.18
C ASP A 551 -43.18 -14.07 -4.06
N ASP A 552 -44.03 -15.11 -4.04
CA ASP A 552 -45.14 -15.24 -3.13
C ASP A 552 -44.83 -16.27 -2.04
N VAL A 553 -45.70 -16.37 -1.03
CA VAL A 553 -45.55 -17.40 0.00
C VAL A 553 -46.81 -18.23 0.17
N VAL A 554 -46.65 -19.56 0.07
CA VAL A 554 -47.65 -20.54 0.44
C VAL A 554 -47.51 -20.88 1.91
N VAL A 555 -48.60 -20.68 2.64
CA VAL A 555 -48.70 -20.89 4.08
C VAL A 555 -49.74 -21.95 4.40
N ARG A 556 -49.51 -22.76 5.44
CA ARG A 556 -50.51 -23.69 5.98
C ARG A 556 -50.96 -23.26 7.35
N SER A 557 -52.27 -23.08 7.51
CA SER A 557 -52.88 -22.82 8.81
C SER A 557 -52.71 -24.02 9.74
N SER A 558 -52.07 -23.82 10.89
CA SER A 558 -51.85 -24.84 11.92
C SER A 558 -53.16 -25.33 12.54
N TRP A 559 -54.22 -24.50 12.55
CA TRP A 559 -55.53 -24.85 13.10
C TRP A 559 -56.46 -25.51 12.08
N SER A 560 -56.56 -24.97 10.87
CA SER A 560 -57.55 -25.44 9.89
C SER A 560 -56.99 -26.47 8.89
N GLY A 561 -55.66 -26.59 8.79
CA GLY A 561 -54.97 -27.37 7.76
C GLY A 561 -55.21 -26.86 6.34
N ARG A 562 -55.79 -25.65 6.19
CA ARG A 562 -55.99 -25.01 4.89
C ARG A 562 -54.72 -24.30 4.46
N TYR A 563 -54.47 -24.35 3.16
CA TYR A 563 -53.36 -23.66 2.54
C TYR A 563 -53.84 -22.30 2.01
N GLY A 564 -52.94 -21.33 1.95
CA GLY A 564 -53.20 -20.03 1.38
C GLY A 564 -51.95 -19.46 0.72
N VAL A 565 -52.15 -18.55 -0.23
CA VAL A 565 -51.09 -17.75 -0.84
C VAL A 565 -51.13 -16.37 -0.20
N ARG A 566 -49.97 -15.83 0.18
CA ARG A 566 -49.80 -14.41 0.53
C ARG A 566 -48.91 -13.78 -0.52
N ALA A 567 -49.45 -12.75 -1.17
CA ALA A 567 -48.74 -12.03 -2.20
C ALA A 567 -47.49 -11.35 -1.60
N GLY A 568 -46.36 -11.44 -2.30
CA GLY A 568 -45.19 -10.64 -1.99
C GLY A 568 -45.46 -9.14 -2.19
N LEU A 569 -44.67 -8.28 -1.52
CA LEU A 569 -44.74 -6.82 -1.71
C LEU A 569 -43.46 -6.22 -2.29
N GLY A 570 -42.43 -7.04 -2.56
CA GLY A 570 -41.15 -6.61 -3.15
C GLY A 570 -40.30 -5.72 -2.23
N ASN A 571 -40.60 -5.70 -0.93
CA ASN A 571 -39.87 -4.90 0.05
C ASN A 571 -39.54 -5.70 1.33
N GLY A 572 -39.44 -7.03 1.21
CA GLY A 572 -39.25 -7.92 2.35
C GLY A 572 -40.50 -8.09 3.22
N LYS A 573 -41.70 -7.82 2.67
CA LYS A 573 -42.99 -8.03 3.35
C LYS A 573 -43.96 -8.77 2.44
N PHE A 574 -45.01 -9.31 3.05
CA PHE A 574 -46.11 -10.02 2.38
C PHE A 574 -47.44 -9.42 2.78
N ASN A 575 -48.43 -9.55 1.91
CA ASN A 575 -49.79 -9.06 2.14
C ASN A 575 -50.41 -9.71 3.40
N THR A 576 -51.16 -8.94 4.18
CA THR A 576 -51.84 -9.39 5.41
C THR A 576 -53.10 -10.21 5.14
N LYS A 577 -53.72 -10.05 3.97
CA LYS A 577 -54.76 -10.95 3.46
C LYS A 577 -54.11 -12.12 2.71
N HIS A 578 -54.63 -13.32 2.91
CA HIS A 578 -54.25 -14.50 2.13
C HIS A 578 -55.37 -14.88 1.17
N ILE A 579 -55.01 -15.33 -0.02
CA ILE A 579 -55.91 -16.05 -0.92
C ILE A 579 -56.04 -17.46 -0.35
N SER A 580 -57.24 -17.88 0.06
CA SER A 580 -57.44 -19.26 0.50
C SER A 580 -57.30 -20.18 -0.69
N LEU A 581 -56.28 -21.04 -0.68
CA LEU A 581 -56.28 -22.21 -1.53
C LEU A 581 -57.39 -23.12 -1.01
N SER A 582 -58.22 -23.58 -1.93
CA SER A 582 -59.44 -24.32 -1.61
C SER A 582 -59.17 -25.55 -0.71
N THR A 583 -60.24 -26.21 -0.24
CA THR A 583 -60.17 -27.50 0.46
C THR A 583 -59.48 -28.62 -0.33
N GLN A 584 -59.10 -28.41 -1.60
CA GLN A 584 -58.49 -29.41 -2.47
C GLN A 584 -57.17 -30.00 -1.93
N MET A 585 -56.33 -29.19 -1.28
CA MET A 585 -55.05 -29.63 -0.69
C MET A 585 -55.16 -30.00 0.79
N LYS A 586 -56.37 -29.97 1.38
CA LYS A 586 -56.54 -30.26 2.80
C LYS A 586 -56.11 -31.71 3.09
N GLY A 587 -55.16 -31.88 4.00
CA GLY A 587 -54.63 -33.19 4.38
C GLY A 587 -53.58 -33.77 3.42
N TYR A 588 -53.08 -32.95 2.49
CA TYR A 588 -51.94 -33.30 1.64
C TYR A 588 -50.65 -32.87 2.34
N ASP A 589 -49.56 -33.55 2.03
CA ASP A 589 -48.23 -33.21 2.52
C ASP A 589 -47.25 -33.06 1.36
N GLN A 590 -45.98 -32.75 1.67
CA GLN A 590 -44.93 -32.49 0.68
C GLN A 590 -45.36 -31.47 -0.37
N ILE A 591 -46.03 -30.41 0.08
CA ILE A 591 -46.49 -29.34 -0.82
C ILE A 591 -45.29 -28.45 -1.12
N THR A 592 -44.97 -28.32 -2.40
CA THR A 592 -43.87 -27.49 -2.87
C THR A 592 -44.24 -26.82 -4.19
N ALA A 593 -43.72 -25.63 -4.41
CA ALA A 593 -43.90 -24.91 -5.66
C ALA A 593 -42.88 -25.37 -6.68
N VAL A 594 -43.36 -25.99 -7.74
CA VAL A 594 -42.50 -26.60 -8.76
C VAL A 594 -42.24 -25.68 -9.91
N GLY A 595 -42.51 -24.37 -9.81
CA GLY A 595 -42.43 -23.51 -10.98
C GLY A 595 -43.39 -23.95 -12.09
N ASN A 596 -43.13 -23.53 -13.32
CA ASN A 596 -43.97 -23.81 -14.48
C ASN A 596 -43.75 -25.22 -15.09
N LEU A 597 -44.31 -26.26 -14.48
CA LEU A 597 -44.22 -27.63 -15.02
C LEU A 597 -45.19 -27.87 -16.20
N ASN A 598 -46.24 -27.06 -16.31
CA ASN A 598 -47.28 -27.21 -17.33
C ASN A 598 -47.03 -26.40 -18.62
N GLY A 599 -46.08 -25.45 -18.62
CA GLY A 599 -45.78 -24.55 -19.74
C GLY A 599 -46.62 -23.27 -19.79
N ALA A 600 -47.41 -22.95 -18.78
CA ALA A 600 -48.23 -21.75 -18.67
C ALA A 600 -47.50 -20.60 -17.95
N THR A 601 -47.98 -19.37 -18.04
CA THR A 601 -47.33 -18.22 -17.41
C THR A 601 -47.38 -18.22 -15.87
N ARG A 602 -48.03 -19.21 -15.25
CA ARG A 602 -48.24 -19.26 -13.79
C ARG A 602 -47.57 -20.51 -13.22
N PRO A 603 -46.81 -20.37 -12.12
CA PRO A 603 -46.17 -21.50 -11.48
C PRO A 603 -47.19 -22.48 -10.89
N ASP A 604 -46.79 -23.75 -10.90
CA ASP A 604 -47.54 -24.88 -10.41
C ASP A 604 -47.08 -25.28 -9.00
N LEU A 605 -47.95 -25.97 -8.27
CA LEU A 605 -47.60 -26.68 -7.04
C LEU A 605 -47.71 -28.17 -7.26
N VAL A 606 -46.91 -28.95 -6.56
CA VAL A 606 -47.21 -30.37 -6.34
C VAL A 606 -47.57 -30.59 -4.90
N ALA A 607 -48.48 -31.54 -4.66
CA ALA A 607 -48.79 -32.01 -3.32
C ALA A 607 -49.04 -33.50 -3.34
N ARG A 608 -48.54 -34.20 -2.33
CA ARG A 608 -48.76 -35.63 -2.15
C ARG A 608 -50.00 -35.86 -1.31
N ASN A 609 -50.84 -36.80 -1.73
CA ASN A 609 -51.86 -37.36 -0.87
C ASN A 609 -51.23 -38.49 -0.03
N PRO A 610 -50.98 -38.29 1.28
CA PRO A 610 -50.28 -39.28 2.10
C PRO A 610 -51.03 -40.61 2.25
N LYS A 611 -52.35 -40.63 2.04
CA LYS A 611 -53.17 -41.86 2.13
C LYS A 611 -52.95 -42.79 0.94
N THR A 612 -52.74 -42.22 -0.24
CA THR A 612 -52.57 -42.97 -1.50
C THR A 612 -51.12 -43.04 -1.96
N GLY A 613 -50.26 -42.14 -1.46
CA GLY A 613 -48.93 -41.93 -2.00
C GLY A 613 -48.91 -41.23 -3.35
N TYR A 614 -50.04 -40.76 -3.88
CA TYR A 614 -50.07 -40.14 -5.21
C TYR A 614 -49.62 -38.69 -5.14
N LEU A 615 -48.77 -38.28 -6.07
CA LEU A 615 -48.39 -36.89 -6.30
C LEU A 615 -49.39 -36.27 -7.27
N TYR A 616 -49.90 -35.09 -6.91
CA TYR A 616 -50.79 -34.33 -7.76
C TYR A 616 -50.17 -32.98 -8.13
N LEU A 617 -50.33 -32.59 -9.38
CA LEU A 617 -50.02 -31.27 -9.91
C LEU A 617 -51.23 -30.36 -9.76
N TYR A 618 -51.01 -29.19 -9.18
CA TYR A 618 -51.98 -28.12 -9.04
C TYR A 618 -51.51 -26.96 -9.91
N ARG A 619 -52.24 -26.75 -11.00
CA ARG A 619 -51.79 -25.84 -12.05
C ARG A 619 -52.24 -24.42 -11.77
N GLY A 620 -51.33 -23.45 -11.85
CA GLY A 620 -51.69 -22.04 -11.67
C GLY A 620 -52.80 -21.63 -12.63
N ALA A 621 -53.87 -20.99 -12.13
CA ALA A 621 -55.08 -20.74 -12.92
C ALA A 621 -55.44 -19.25 -13.07
N SER A 622 -55.15 -18.38 -12.10
CA SER A 622 -55.52 -16.96 -12.19
C SER A 622 -54.58 -16.02 -11.44
N ALA A 623 -54.68 -14.73 -11.75
CA ALA A 623 -53.95 -13.65 -11.06
C ALA A 623 -54.26 -13.54 -9.57
N ALA A 624 -55.37 -14.14 -9.16
CA ALA A 624 -55.74 -14.25 -7.77
C ALA A 624 -55.04 -15.44 -7.06
N GLY A 625 -53.99 -16.03 -7.62
CA GLY A 625 -53.24 -17.14 -6.99
C GLY A 625 -54.05 -18.43 -6.83
N THR A 626 -55.05 -18.67 -7.69
CA THR A 626 -55.87 -19.89 -7.65
C THR A 626 -55.29 -21.01 -8.50
N PHE A 627 -55.67 -22.26 -8.20
CA PHE A 627 -55.24 -23.44 -8.95
C PHE A 627 -56.39 -24.13 -9.68
N ALA A 628 -56.09 -24.70 -10.85
CA ALA A 628 -56.99 -25.56 -11.61
C ALA A 628 -57.22 -26.89 -10.86
N PRO A 629 -58.24 -27.68 -11.25
CA PRO A 629 -58.42 -29.03 -10.71
C PRO A 629 -57.13 -29.85 -10.79
N ARG A 630 -56.80 -30.52 -9.68
CA ARG A 630 -55.59 -31.32 -9.53
C ARG A 630 -55.47 -32.39 -10.63
N LEU A 631 -54.28 -32.53 -11.20
CA LEU A 631 -53.92 -33.61 -12.11
C LEU A 631 -53.05 -34.63 -11.38
N LEU A 632 -53.24 -35.91 -11.68
CA LEU A 632 -52.37 -36.96 -11.15
C LEU A 632 -51.02 -36.89 -11.86
N LEU A 633 -49.96 -36.59 -11.13
CA LEU A 633 -48.60 -36.47 -11.66
C LEU A 633 -47.81 -37.78 -11.51
N SER A 634 -48.00 -38.49 -10.39
CA SER A 634 -47.38 -39.80 -10.16
C SER A 634 -48.20 -40.66 -9.20
N LYS A 635 -48.28 -41.96 -9.48
CA LYS A 635 -48.86 -42.95 -8.55
C LYS A 635 -47.83 -43.51 -7.56
N ASP A 636 -46.54 -43.34 -7.84
CA ASP A 636 -45.46 -44.02 -7.12
C ASP A 636 -44.77 -43.14 -6.08
N TRP A 637 -45.37 -42.00 -5.72
CA TRP A 637 -44.75 -41.03 -4.81
C TRP A 637 -44.80 -41.44 -3.33
N GLY A 638 -45.53 -42.51 -2.99
CA GLY A 638 -45.63 -43.05 -1.64
C GLY A 638 -44.31 -43.60 -1.09
N ARG A 639 -43.31 -43.81 -1.97
CA ARG A 639 -41.95 -44.21 -1.60
C ARG A 639 -41.09 -43.04 -1.08
N TYR A 640 -41.48 -41.79 -1.36
CA TYR A 640 -40.69 -40.61 -1.01
C TYR A 640 -41.09 -40.04 0.34
N THR A 641 -40.15 -39.85 1.27
CA THR A 641 -40.35 -39.20 2.57
C THR A 641 -40.34 -37.67 2.48
N MET A 642 -39.83 -37.11 1.39
CA MET A 642 -39.75 -35.67 1.19
C MET A 642 -39.83 -35.31 -0.30
N THR A 643 -40.38 -34.14 -0.60
CA THR A 643 -40.29 -33.48 -1.91
C THR A 643 -39.78 -32.06 -1.69
N ALA A 644 -38.80 -31.65 -2.48
CA ALA A 644 -38.31 -30.29 -2.61
C ALA A 644 -38.42 -29.90 -4.08
N ALA A 645 -38.78 -28.66 -4.36
CA ALA A 645 -38.73 -28.12 -5.71
C ALA A 645 -37.69 -27.01 -5.72
N THR A 646 -36.78 -27.07 -6.67
CA THR A 646 -35.57 -26.22 -6.69
C THR A 646 -35.55 -25.24 -7.85
N GLY A 647 -36.59 -25.26 -8.69
CA GLY A 647 -36.53 -24.64 -10.02
C GLY A 647 -35.92 -25.60 -11.03
N ASP A 648 -35.54 -25.07 -12.18
CA ASP A 648 -34.84 -25.81 -13.24
C ASP A 648 -33.38 -26.01 -12.83
N THR A 649 -33.06 -27.19 -12.30
CA THR A 649 -31.69 -27.52 -11.90
C THR A 649 -30.90 -28.20 -13.00
N THR A 650 -31.57 -28.63 -14.07
CA THR A 650 -30.98 -29.28 -15.24
C THR A 650 -30.70 -28.33 -16.41
N GLY A 651 -31.15 -27.08 -16.31
CA GLY A 651 -31.00 -26.05 -17.35
C GLY A 651 -31.86 -26.30 -18.59
N ASP A 652 -32.90 -27.13 -18.50
CA ASP A 652 -33.74 -27.52 -19.65
C ASP A 652 -34.97 -26.61 -19.85
N GLY A 653 -35.07 -25.53 -19.08
CA GLY A 653 -36.17 -24.58 -19.06
C GLY A 653 -37.41 -25.11 -18.35
N VAL A 654 -37.38 -26.34 -17.82
CA VAL A 654 -38.46 -26.96 -17.09
C VAL A 654 -38.03 -27.18 -15.64
N PRO A 655 -38.84 -26.77 -14.67
CA PRO A 655 -38.48 -26.96 -13.28
C PRO A 655 -38.49 -28.42 -12.84
N ASP A 656 -37.54 -28.73 -11.97
CA ASP A 656 -37.23 -30.06 -11.48
C ASP A 656 -37.68 -30.27 -10.02
N LEU A 657 -37.76 -31.53 -9.64
CA LEU A 657 -38.09 -31.96 -8.28
C LEU A 657 -36.93 -32.75 -7.67
N TYR A 658 -36.68 -32.58 -6.39
CA TYR A 658 -35.92 -33.55 -5.59
C TYR A 658 -36.83 -34.31 -4.65
N ALA A 659 -36.69 -35.62 -4.63
CA ALA A 659 -37.47 -36.50 -3.78
C ALA A 659 -36.53 -37.38 -2.95
N ARG A 660 -36.70 -37.38 -1.62
CA ARG A 660 -35.96 -38.30 -0.74
C ARG A 660 -36.78 -39.54 -0.52
N ASP A 661 -36.26 -40.73 -0.73
CA ASP A 661 -36.97 -41.98 -0.45
C ASP A 661 -36.90 -42.39 1.03
N LYS A 662 -37.54 -43.52 1.36
CA LYS A 662 -37.54 -44.09 2.72
C LYS A 662 -36.17 -44.59 3.19
N SER A 663 -35.22 -44.86 2.29
CA SER A 663 -33.85 -45.26 2.65
C SER A 663 -32.90 -44.06 2.76
N GLY A 664 -33.40 -42.84 2.58
CA GLY A 664 -32.58 -41.64 2.67
C GLY A 664 -31.75 -41.36 1.43
N VAL A 665 -32.14 -41.89 0.27
CA VAL A 665 -31.58 -41.52 -1.03
C VAL A 665 -32.36 -40.34 -1.60
N LEU A 666 -31.66 -39.30 -2.03
CA LEU A 666 -32.22 -38.18 -2.77
C LEU A 666 -32.16 -38.46 -4.26
N TRP A 667 -33.29 -38.21 -4.92
CA TRP A 667 -33.50 -38.42 -6.33
C TRP A 667 -33.85 -37.08 -6.98
N LEU A 668 -33.16 -36.71 -8.05
CA LEU A 668 -33.64 -35.72 -9.01
C LEU A 668 -34.77 -36.35 -9.81
N VAL A 669 -35.85 -35.62 -10.02
CA VAL A 669 -36.99 -36.03 -10.82
C VAL A 669 -37.21 -34.91 -11.83
N PRO A 670 -36.61 -35.03 -13.02
CA PRO A 670 -36.62 -33.90 -13.94
C PRO A 670 -38.02 -33.56 -14.44
N GLY A 671 -38.25 -32.29 -14.71
CA GLY A 671 -39.44 -31.85 -15.42
C GLY A 671 -39.46 -32.37 -16.86
N ALA A 672 -40.65 -32.62 -17.40
CA ALA A 672 -40.82 -32.95 -18.82
C ALA A 672 -41.70 -31.93 -19.57
N GLY A 673 -42.19 -30.90 -18.88
CA GLY A 673 -43.17 -29.97 -19.39
C GLY A 673 -44.55 -30.61 -19.58
N GLY A 674 -45.55 -29.81 -19.92
CA GLY A 674 -46.87 -30.32 -20.30
C GLY A 674 -47.56 -31.20 -19.25
N ASN A 675 -47.34 -30.91 -17.95
CA ASN A 675 -47.89 -31.63 -16.81
C ASN A 675 -47.25 -32.99 -16.52
N LYS A 676 -45.98 -33.19 -16.91
CA LYS A 676 -45.28 -34.47 -16.76
C LYS A 676 -43.93 -34.31 -16.08
N ILE A 677 -43.47 -35.41 -15.49
CA ILE A 677 -42.13 -35.57 -14.91
C ILE A 677 -41.42 -36.75 -15.59
N LYS A 678 -40.09 -36.70 -15.67
CA LYS A 678 -39.23 -37.77 -16.19
C LYS A 678 -38.96 -38.82 -15.10
N ALA A 679 -38.25 -39.89 -15.50
CA ALA A 679 -37.83 -40.93 -14.57
C ALA A 679 -36.86 -40.37 -13.50
N PRO A 680 -37.03 -40.73 -12.22
CA PRO A 680 -36.11 -40.30 -11.16
C PRO A 680 -34.67 -40.77 -11.36
N VAL A 681 -33.72 -39.87 -11.18
CA VAL A 681 -32.26 -40.09 -11.21
C VAL A 681 -31.70 -39.94 -9.81
N LYS A 682 -30.86 -40.88 -9.37
CA LYS A 682 -30.23 -40.82 -8.05
C LYS A 682 -29.15 -39.74 -8.03
N VAL A 683 -29.19 -38.83 -7.05
CA VAL A 683 -28.22 -37.71 -6.96
C VAL A 683 -27.47 -37.63 -5.64
N MET A 684 -28.04 -38.13 -4.53
CA MET A 684 -27.35 -38.10 -3.23
C MET A 684 -27.78 -39.28 -2.35
N THR A 685 -26.84 -39.83 -1.59
CA THR A 685 -27.13 -40.87 -0.59
C THR A 685 -26.95 -40.31 0.83
N ASN A 686 -27.36 -41.10 1.84
CA ASN A 686 -27.21 -40.76 3.26
C ASN A 686 -27.94 -39.46 3.68
N THR A 687 -28.97 -39.05 2.95
CA THR A 687 -29.70 -37.80 3.20
C THR A 687 -30.70 -37.91 4.36
N ALA A 688 -30.81 -39.07 5.00
CA ALA A 688 -31.60 -39.26 6.23
C ALA A 688 -31.08 -38.43 7.41
N ARG A 689 -29.81 -38.00 7.38
CA ARG A 689 -29.21 -37.09 8.36
C ARG A 689 -29.78 -35.67 8.32
N PHE A 690 -30.47 -35.33 7.24
CA PHE A 690 -31.07 -34.02 7.07
C PHE A 690 -32.52 -34.06 7.50
N ASP A 691 -32.96 -33.15 8.36
CA ASP A 691 -34.39 -33.03 8.68
C ASP A 691 -35.11 -32.09 7.69
N VAL A 692 -34.36 -31.18 7.05
CA VAL A 692 -34.84 -30.34 5.95
C VAL A 692 -33.93 -30.47 4.74
N ILE A 693 -34.52 -30.56 3.56
CA ILE A 693 -33.85 -30.36 2.27
C ILE A 693 -34.82 -29.53 1.44
N THR A 694 -34.35 -28.39 0.94
CA THR A 694 -35.11 -27.43 0.17
C THR A 694 -34.13 -26.72 -0.76
N GLY A 695 -34.61 -26.05 -1.79
CA GLY A 695 -33.78 -25.15 -2.58
C GLY A 695 -34.73 -24.32 -3.42
N TYR A 696 -34.37 -23.10 -3.74
CA TYR A 696 -35.21 -22.27 -4.58
C TYR A 696 -34.34 -21.17 -5.14
N GLY A 697 -34.04 -21.29 -6.43
CA GLY A 697 -33.14 -20.38 -7.13
C GLY A 697 -31.67 -20.61 -6.79
N ASP A 698 -30.89 -19.70 -7.34
CA ASP A 698 -29.45 -19.63 -7.19
C ASP A 698 -29.11 -18.91 -5.89
N ILE A 699 -28.93 -19.71 -4.82
CA ILE A 699 -28.60 -19.17 -3.51
C ILE A 699 -27.22 -18.52 -3.62
N THR A 700 -26.27 -19.22 -4.25
CA THR A 700 -24.84 -18.94 -4.39
C THR A 700 -24.50 -17.77 -5.31
N GLY A 701 -25.44 -17.32 -6.15
CA GLY A 701 -25.19 -16.30 -7.16
C GLY A 701 -24.42 -16.80 -8.40
N ASP A 702 -24.29 -18.11 -8.60
CA ASP A 702 -23.53 -18.73 -9.70
C ASP A 702 -24.34 -18.99 -11.00
N GLY A 703 -25.57 -18.49 -11.03
CA GLY A 703 -26.55 -18.66 -12.10
C GLY A 703 -27.24 -20.03 -12.09
N LYS A 704 -26.97 -20.91 -11.11
CA LYS A 704 -27.49 -22.28 -11.07
C LYS A 704 -28.28 -22.50 -9.80
N ALA A 705 -29.37 -23.25 -9.92
CA ALA A 705 -30.22 -23.52 -8.78
C ALA A 705 -29.55 -24.45 -7.75
N ASP A 706 -29.62 -24.06 -6.48
CA ASP A 706 -28.91 -24.71 -5.37
C ASP A 706 -29.81 -25.55 -4.46
N LEU A 707 -29.18 -26.38 -3.62
CA LEU A 707 -29.87 -27.18 -2.61
C LEU A 707 -29.41 -26.86 -1.18
N ALA A 708 -30.30 -26.27 -0.40
CA ALA A 708 -30.12 -26.10 1.03
C ALA A 708 -30.55 -27.33 1.85
N VAL A 709 -29.77 -27.71 2.85
CA VAL A 709 -30.05 -28.83 3.75
C VAL A 709 -29.82 -28.46 5.21
N ARG A 710 -30.71 -28.87 6.11
CA ARG A 710 -30.49 -28.74 7.55
C ARG A 710 -30.14 -30.09 8.17
N THR A 711 -29.11 -30.12 9.01
CA THR A 711 -28.74 -31.33 9.76
C THR A 711 -29.60 -31.49 11.01
N ALA A 712 -30.23 -32.65 11.16
CA ALA A 712 -31.09 -32.95 12.32
C ALA A 712 -30.33 -32.97 13.66
N ALA A 713 -29.01 -33.20 13.62
CA ALA A 713 -28.17 -33.33 14.81
C ALA A 713 -27.64 -31.99 15.35
N SER A 714 -27.57 -30.95 14.50
CA SER A 714 -26.93 -29.69 14.87
C SER A 714 -27.70 -28.45 14.42
N ASP A 715 -28.87 -28.63 13.81
CA ASP A 715 -29.73 -27.57 13.26
C ASP A 715 -29.02 -26.61 12.28
N ASN A 716 -27.89 -27.04 11.71
CA ASN A 716 -27.07 -26.24 10.83
C ASN A 716 -27.61 -26.32 9.40
N LEU A 717 -27.77 -25.17 8.77
CA LEU A 717 -28.17 -25.07 7.37
C LEU A 717 -26.93 -25.01 6.47
N TYR A 718 -26.82 -25.93 5.53
CA TYR A 718 -25.78 -25.98 4.53
C TYR A 718 -26.38 -25.76 3.15
N VAL A 719 -25.60 -25.31 2.18
CA VAL A 719 -25.98 -25.27 0.76
C VAL A 719 -25.10 -26.23 -0.02
N TYR A 720 -25.67 -26.96 -0.96
CA TYR A 720 -24.96 -27.74 -1.96
C TYR A 720 -25.10 -26.97 -3.26
N SER A 721 -23.98 -26.51 -3.81
CA SER A 721 -24.01 -25.74 -5.06
C SER A 721 -24.54 -26.58 -6.21
N GLY A 722 -25.39 -25.99 -7.05
CA GLY A 722 -25.90 -26.61 -8.27
C GLY A 722 -24.81 -26.71 -9.32
N LYS A 723 -24.73 -27.85 -10.03
CA LYS A 723 -23.86 -27.95 -11.21
C LYS A 723 -24.54 -27.51 -12.50
N GLY A 724 -25.85 -27.32 -12.48
CA GLY A 724 -26.69 -27.02 -13.64
C GLY A 724 -27.09 -28.26 -14.44
N ASP A 725 -26.73 -29.46 -13.96
CA ASP A 725 -27.10 -30.76 -14.55
C ASP A 725 -28.04 -31.57 -13.61
N GLY A 726 -28.62 -30.89 -12.61
CA GLY A 726 -29.42 -31.49 -11.56
C GLY A 726 -28.61 -32.24 -10.49
N THR A 727 -27.28 -32.26 -10.57
CA THR A 727 -26.38 -32.76 -9.52
C THR A 727 -25.71 -31.63 -8.75
N PHE A 728 -25.03 -31.99 -7.66
CA PHE A 728 -24.51 -31.03 -6.70
C PHE A 728 -22.98 -31.05 -6.60
N GLY A 729 -22.42 -29.87 -6.37
CA GLY A 729 -21.03 -29.65 -6.01
C GLY A 729 -20.78 -29.87 -4.52
N THR A 730 -19.78 -29.15 -4.02
CA THR A 730 -19.35 -29.25 -2.63
C THR A 730 -20.37 -28.60 -1.70
N ARG A 731 -20.59 -29.22 -0.53
CA ARG A 731 -21.39 -28.61 0.54
C ARG A 731 -20.70 -27.35 1.09
N LEU A 732 -21.40 -26.24 1.04
CA LEU A 732 -21.14 -24.93 1.64
C LEU A 732 -21.82 -24.82 3.00
N GLY A 733 -21.18 -24.15 3.96
CA GLY A 733 -21.74 -23.86 5.27
C GLY A 733 -21.22 -24.69 6.45
N PRO A 734 -21.83 -24.56 7.65
CA PRO A 734 -23.12 -23.90 7.91
C PRO A 734 -23.17 -22.45 7.43
N LEU A 735 -24.22 -22.14 6.67
CA LEU A 735 -24.60 -20.77 6.34
C LEU A 735 -25.33 -20.12 7.54
N PHE A 736 -25.98 -20.93 8.39
CA PHE A 736 -26.71 -20.47 9.56
C PHE A 736 -26.81 -21.57 10.64
N GLU A 737 -27.01 -21.16 11.89
CA GLU A 737 -27.90 -21.89 12.80
C GLU A 737 -29.35 -21.70 12.33
N ALA A 738 -29.93 -22.71 11.68
CA ALA A 738 -31.36 -22.70 11.35
C ALA A 738 -32.23 -23.02 12.57
N ALA A 739 -31.63 -23.36 13.72
CA ALA A 739 -32.30 -23.21 15.00
C ALA A 739 -32.44 -21.71 15.29
N PRO A 740 -33.66 -21.18 15.52
CA PRO A 740 -34.85 -21.93 15.95
C PRO A 740 -36.01 -21.96 14.92
N LEU A 741 -35.75 -21.92 13.61
CA LEU A 741 -36.78 -21.98 12.56
C LEU A 741 -37.43 -23.38 12.50
N ASN A 742 -38.75 -23.46 12.65
CA ASN A 742 -39.47 -24.74 12.59
C ASN A 742 -39.80 -25.15 11.14
N SER A 743 -39.88 -24.17 10.24
CA SER A 743 -40.11 -24.32 8.81
C SER A 743 -39.48 -23.12 8.10
N PHE A 744 -38.78 -23.36 6.98
CA PHE A 744 -38.19 -22.31 6.18
C PHE A 744 -38.11 -22.69 4.70
N SER A 745 -37.84 -21.70 3.85
CA SER A 745 -37.71 -21.77 2.39
C SER A 745 -36.84 -20.61 1.92
N PHE A 746 -36.41 -20.65 0.66
CA PHE A 746 -35.68 -19.55 0.02
C PHE A 746 -36.54 -18.86 -1.05
N GLY A 747 -36.37 -17.57 -1.28
CA GLY A 747 -37.05 -16.80 -2.35
C GLY A 747 -36.69 -15.31 -2.30
N ASP A 748 -36.72 -14.63 -3.43
CA ASP A 748 -36.31 -13.23 -3.53
C ASP A 748 -37.43 -12.30 -3.03
N THR A 749 -37.31 -11.83 -1.79
CA THR A 749 -38.38 -11.05 -1.15
C THR A 749 -38.31 -9.55 -1.43
N ASP A 750 -37.22 -9.08 -2.03
CA ASP A 750 -36.98 -7.66 -2.31
C ASP A 750 -36.54 -7.33 -3.74
N LYS A 751 -36.65 -8.31 -4.66
CA LYS A 751 -36.33 -8.21 -6.09
C LYS A 751 -34.86 -7.87 -6.38
N ASN A 752 -33.96 -8.34 -5.52
CA ASN A 752 -32.53 -8.13 -5.72
C ASN A 752 -31.85 -9.18 -6.61
N GLY A 753 -32.61 -10.17 -7.09
CA GLY A 753 -32.13 -11.27 -7.93
C GLY A 753 -31.61 -12.47 -7.16
N LEU A 754 -31.63 -12.46 -5.83
CA LEU A 754 -31.06 -13.52 -4.97
C LEU A 754 -32.09 -14.04 -3.97
N PRO A 755 -32.15 -15.37 -3.74
CA PRO A 755 -33.10 -15.95 -2.80
C PRO A 755 -32.75 -15.61 -1.34
N ASP A 756 -33.65 -14.95 -0.62
CA ASP A 756 -33.60 -14.73 0.82
C ASP A 756 -34.07 -15.97 1.60
N LEU A 757 -33.51 -16.22 2.79
CA LEU A 757 -34.05 -17.26 3.68
C LEU A 757 -35.25 -16.71 4.46
N VAL A 758 -36.41 -17.36 4.31
CA VAL A 758 -37.66 -17.00 4.98
C VAL A 758 -38.13 -18.16 5.86
N GLY A 759 -38.38 -17.90 7.14
CA GLY A 759 -38.78 -18.97 8.08
C GLY A 759 -39.66 -18.51 9.24
N ILE A 760 -40.35 -19.46 9.87
CA ILE A 760 -41.17 -19.22 11.07
C ILE A 760 -40.40 -19.65 12.31
N HIS A 761 -40.32 -18.74 13.28
CA HIS A 761 -39.91 -19.06 14.64
C HIS A 761 -40.87 -18.47 15.67
N SER A 762 -41.33 -19.33 16.59
CA SER A 762 -42.22 -18.96 17.69
C SER A 762 -43.49 -18.20 17.23
N LYS A 763 -43.45 -16.86 17.26
CA LYS A 763 -44.58 -15.97 16.95
C LYS A 763 -44.36 -15.08 15.72
N SER A 764 -43.20 -15.21 15.07
CA SER A 764 -42.75 -14.29 14.03
C SER A 764 -42.25 -15.03 12.80
N MET A 765 -42.46 -14.40 11.64
CA MET A 765 -41.71 -14.74 10.44
C MET A 765 -40.41 -13.94 10.44
N LEU A 766 -39.31 -14.61 10.14
CA LEU A 766 -37.96 -14.07 10.02
C LEU A 766 -37.55 -14.13 8.55
N ILE A 767 -36.97 -13.03 8.06
CA ILE A 767 -36.28 -12.98 6.77
C ILE A 767 -34.81 -12.70 7.05
N TYR A 768 -33.95 -13.51 6.43
CA TYR A 768 -32.52 -13.31 6.36
C TYR A 768 -32.20 -12.98 4.92
N LYS A 769 -31.89 -11.70 4.70
CA LYS A 769 -31.66 -11.19 3.34
C LYS A 769 -30.37 -11.76 2.77
N ASN A 770 -30.46 -12.30 1.56
CA ASN A 770 -29.30 -12.65 0.75
C ASN A 770 -28.84 -11.42 -0.03
N ARG A 771 -27.54 -11.31 -0.27
CA ARG A 771 -26.93 -10.17 -0.98
C ARG A 771 -25.99 -10.67 -2.07
N PRO A 772 -25.72 -9.86 -3.11
CA PRO A 772 -24.80 -10.24 -4.19
C PRO A 772 -23.50 -10.82 -3.63
N GLY A 773 -23.19 -12.07 -4.03
CA GLY A 773 -22.16 -12.92 -3.42
C GLY A 773 -22.66 -14.15 -2.64
N GLY A 774 -23.99 -14.32 -2.50
CA GLY A 774 -24.73 -15.59 -2.51
C GLY A 774 -24.46 -16.73 -1.50
N ASN A 775 -23.46 -16.72 -0.63
CA ASN A 775 -23.26 -17.89 0.25
C ASN A 775 -23.62 -17.68 1.71
N GLY A 776 -24.23 -16.56 2.08
CA GLY A 776 -24.49 -16.24 3.48
C GLY A 776 -23.25 -16.15 4.40
N ASN A 777 -22.08 -16.52 3.89
CA ASN A 777 -20.75 -16.16 4.31
C ASN A 777 -20.03 -15.82 2.99
N THR A 778 -19.54 -14.60 2.85
CA THR A 778 -18.37 -14.28 2.03
C THR A 778 -18.35 -14.95 0.63
N GLY A 779 -19.00 -14.34 -0.38
CA GLY A 779 -18.75 -14.57 -1.81
C GLY A 779 -18.84 -16.02 -2.34
N THR A 780 -18.68 -16.22 -3.65
CA THR A 780 -18.46 -17.56 -4.24
C THR A 780 -17.01 -17.98 -4.00
N PRO A 781 -16.74 -19.09 -3.30
CA PRO A 781 -15.37 -19.56 -3.13
C PRO A 781 -14.74 -19.88 -4.49
N VAL A 782 -13.61 -19.25 -4.77
CA VAL A 782 -12.82 -19.47 -5.99
C VAL A 782 -11.77 -20.53 -5.69
N SER A 783 -11.76 -21.60 -6.50
CA SER A 783 -10.75 -22.65 -6.38
C SER A 783 -9.42 -22.16 -6.92
N VAL A 784 -8.34 -22.41 -6.17
CA VAL A 784 -6.97 -22.11 -6.63
C VAL A 784 -6.43 -23.22 -7.57
N GLY A 785 -7.26 -24.22 -7.91
CA GLY A 785 -6.95 -25.28 -8.87
C GLY A 785 -6.08 -26.42 -8.33
N ASP A 786 -5.17 -26.11 -7.41
CA ASP A 786 -4.18 -27.05 -6.87
C ASP A 786 -4.56 -27.63 -5.50
N LYS A 787 -3.99 -28.82 -5.21
CA LYS A 787 -3.99 -29.41 -3.87
C LYS A 787 -2.75 -29.00 -3.09
N PHE A 788 -2.96 -28.37 -1.95
CA PHE A 788 -1.94 -27.91 -1.01
C PHE A 788 -1.74 -28.88 0.15
N GLU A 789 -1.66 -30.19 -0.13
CA GLU A 789 -1.54 -31.24 0.90
C GLU A 789 -0.32 -31.02 1.81
N ASN A 790 0.77 -30.49 1.25
CA ASN A 790 2.00 -30.21 2.00
C ASN A 790 2.10 -28.78 2.54
N ALA A 791 1.11 -27.91 2.35
CA ALA A 791 1.19 -26.55 2.88
C ALA A 791 1.10 -26.53 4.42
N ASN A 792 1.85 -25.65 5.07
CA ASN A 792 1.73 -25.36 6.50
C ASN A 792 1.62 -23.85 6.79
N LEU A 793 1.62 -23.02 5.75
CA LEU A 793 1.32 -21.59 5.80
C LEU A 793 0.63 -21.19 4.49
N LEU A 794 -0.33 -20.29 4.61
CA LEU A 794 -0.96 -19.55 3.51
C LEU A 794 -0.70 -18.07 3.78
N LEU A 795 -0.38 -17.32 2.74
CA LEU A 795 -0.20 -15.87 2.77
C LEU A 795 -0.91 -15.28 1.57
N ASN A 796 -1.77 -14.30 1.82
CA ASN A 796 -2.15 -13.34 0.80
C ASN A 796 -0.91 -12.49 0.47
N ALA A 797 -0.37 -12.62 -0.74
CA ALA A 797 0.87 -11.97 -1.14
C ALA A 797 0.64 -10.58 -1.74
N GLY A 798 -0.63 -10.21 -1.97
CA GLY A 798 -0.98 -9.07 -2.80
C GLY A 798 -0.50 -9.27 -4.24
N ASP A 799 -0.52 -8.20 -5.02
CA ASP A 799 -0.02 -8.16 -6.40
C ASP A 799 1.52 -8.24 -6.39
N TRP A 800 2.05 -9.46 -6.29
CA TRP A 800 3.46 -9.76 -6.09
C TRP A 800 4.25 -9.36 -7.32
N ASP A 801 3.75 -9.70 -8.52
CA ASP A 801 4.42 -9.45 -9.79
C ASP A 801 4.03 -8.15 -10.50
N ARG A 802 3.09 -7.40 -9.92
CA ARG A 802 2.60 -6.11 -10.43
C ARG A 802 1.83 -6.23 -11.75
N ASP A 803 1.26 -7.39 -12.03
CA ASP A 803 0.38 -7.58 -13.17
C ASP A 803 -1.04 -7.04 -12.96
N GLY A 804 -1.33 -6.55 -11.74
CA GLY A 804 -2.62 -5.98 -11.35
C GLY A 804 -3.57 -7.00 -10.74
N HIS A 805 -3.12 -8.23 -10.51
CA HIS A 805 -3.89 -9.31 -9.90
C HIS A 805 -3.25 -9.74 -8.58
N GLY A 806 -4.10 -10.08 -7.59
CA GLY A 806 -3.60 -10.53 -6.30
C GLY A 806 -3.03 -11.96 -6.37
N ASP A 807 -1.87 -12.14 -5.76
CA ASP A 807 -1.13 -13.39 -5.74
C ASP A 807 -1.16 -14.06 -4.36
N ILE A 808 -0.79 -15.34 -4.35
CA ILE A 808 -0.77 -16.18 -3.17
C ILE A 808 0.63 -16.73 -2.96
N ILE A 809 1.10 -16.71 -1.71
CA ILE A 809 2.28 -17.46 -1.30
C ILE A 809 1.88 -18.56 -0.33
N ILE A 810 2.28 -19.79 -0.63
CA ILE A 810 2.20 -20.91 0.32
C ILE A 810 3.58 -21.31 0.81
N ARG A 811 3.64 -21.86 2.01
CA ARG A 811 4.83 -22.58 2.48
C ARG A 811 4.54 -24.06 2.59
N GLU A 812 5.35 -24.87 1.95
CA GLU A 812 5.32 -26.32 2.11
C GLU A 812 6.02 -26.75 3.41
N THR A 813 5.72 -27.96 3.90
CA THR A 813 6.42 -28.60 5.03
C THR A 813 7.93 -28.77 4.79
N SER A 814 8.35 -28.82 3.53
CA SER A 814 9.75 -28.78 3.10
C SER A 814 10.45 -27.46 3.47
N GLY A 815 9.67 -26.38 3.64
CA GLY A 815 10.16 -25.02 3.77
C GLY A 815 10.22 -24.25 2.44
N ALA A 816 9.79 -24.86 1.33
CA ALA A 816 9.67 -24.13 0.07
C ALA A 816 8.52 -23.12 0.14
N LEU A 817 8.79 -21.88 -0.23
CA LEU A 817 7.76 -20.90 -0.56
C LEU A 817 7.37 -21.10 -2.02
N LYS A 818 6.08 -21.22 -2.30
CA LYS A 818 5.56 -21.25 -3.66
C LYS A 818 4.72 -20.01 -3.93
N LEU A 819 5.00 -19.35 -5.05
CA LEU A 819 4.18 -18.26 -5.58
C LEU A 819 3.16 -18.83 -6.55
N ILE A 820 1.90 -18.46 -6.35
CA ILE A 820 0.75 -18.81 -7.17
C ILE A 820 0.19 -17.48 -7.65
N ARG A 821 0.37 -17.20 -8.94
CA ARG A 821 0.02 -15.90 -9.49
C ARG A 821 -1.47 -15.80 -9.78
N GLY A 822 -2.10 -14.67 -9.49
CA GLY A 822 -3.40 -14.31 -10.02
C GLY A 822 -3.30 -14.14 -11.52
N LEU A 823 -4.33 -14.56 -12.26
CA LEU A 823 -4.41 -14.39 -13.71
C LEU A 823 -5.62 -13.55 -14.12
N GLY A 824 -6.29 -12.92 -13.14
CA GLY A 824 -7.60 -12.29 -13.33
C GLY A 824 -8.74 -13.29 -13.51
N ASP A 825 -9.97 -12.79 -13.53
CA ASP A 825 -11.20 -13.58 -13.73
C ASP A 825 -11.27 -14.86 -12.88
N ASP A 826 -10.96 -14.75 -11.58
CA ASP A 826 -10.97 -15.86 -10.63
C ASP A 826 -10.01 -17.02 -10.98
N LYS A 827 -8.97 -16.76 -11.78
CA LYS A 827 -7.99 -17.77 -12.20
C LYS A 827 -6.66 -17.55 -11.51
N PHE A 828 -5.99 -18.67 -11.25
CA PHE A 828 -4.66 -18.72 -10.66
C PHE A 828 -3.73 -19.59 -11.51
N ALA A 829 -2.47 -19.19 -11.60
CA ALA A 829 -1.41 -19.96 -12.24
C ALA A 829 -1.00 -21.16 -11.39
N SER A 830 -0.32 -22.13 -12.00
CA SER A 830 0.31 -23.21 -11.23
C SER A 830 1.42 -22.67 -10.31
N ALA A 831 1.54 -23.30 -9.14
CA ALA A 831 2.54 -22.92 -8.14
C ALA A 831 3.99 -22.99 -8.67
N THR A 832 4.72 -21.89 -8.54
CA THR A 832 6.15 -21.77 -8.88
C THR A 832 6.99 -21.64 -7.61
N THR A 833 8.24 -22.10 -7.61
CA THR A 833 9.08 -21.99 -6.40
C THR A 833 9.65 -20.59 -6.26
N LEU A 834 9.25 -19.87 -5.22
CA LEU A 834 9.75 -18.54 -4.87
C LEU A 834 11.06 -18.63 -4.08
N ALA A 835 11.13 -19.55 -3.11
CA ALA A 835 12.34 -19.86 -2.35
C ALA A 835 12.29 -21.25 -1.73
N SER A 836 13.44 -21.82 -1.36
CA SER A 836 13.55 -23.16 -0.77
C SER A 836 14.00 -23.18 0.70
N SER A 837 14.42 -22.04 1.26
CA SER A 837 15.14 -21.96 2.54
C SER A 837 14.28 -21.60 3.77
N PHE A 838 12.94 -21.58 3.66
CA PHE A 838 12.06 -21.12 4.73
C PHE A 838 11.69 -22.19 5.77
N LYS A 839 12.29 -23.38 5.75
CA LYS A 839 11.97 -24.48 6.68
C LYS A 839 12.15 -24.12 8.16
N TYR A 840 13.17 -23.32 8.46
CA TYR A 840 13.50 -22.90 9.83
C TYR A 840 13.10 -21.45 10.11
N HIS A 841 12.27 -20.85 9.27
CA HIS A 841 11.76 -19.50 9.50
C HIS A 841 10.45 -19.57 10.30
N LYS A 842 10.29 -18.62 11.22
CA LYS A 842 9.08 -18.37 12.00
C LYS A 842 8.64 -16.92 11.80
N LEU A 843 7.46 -16.57 12.33
CA LEU A 843 6.91 -15.20 12.22
C LEU A 843 6.87 -14.72 10.76
N ILE A 844 6.47 -15.61 9.85
CA ILE A 844 6.42 -15.33 8.42
C ILE A 844 5.12 -14.58 8.13
N SER A 845 5.21 -13.46 7.43
CA SER A 845 4.09 -12.63 7.01
C SER A 845 4.39 -12.01 5.64
N ALA A 846 3.35 -11.78 4.84
CA ALA A 846 3.40 -11.00 3.61
C ALA A 846 2.72 -9.65 3.87
N PRO A 847 3.47 -8.62 4.28
CA PRO A 847 2.86 -7.35 4.68
C PRO A 847 2.49 -6.38 3.56
N GLY A 848 2.85 -6.69 2.31
CA GLY A 848 2.83 -5.73 1.21
C GLY A 848 4.20 -5.08 1.04
N ASP A 849 4.21 -3.90 0.42
CA ASP A 849 5.44 -3.15 0.09
C ASP A 849 5.96 -2.39 1.33
N VAL A 850 6.79 -3.04 2.14
CA VAL A 850 7.41 -2.46 3.35
C VAL A 850 8.82 -1.93 3.08
N THR A 851 9.38 -2.13 1.90
CA THR A 851 10.63 -1.52 1.45
C THR A 851 10.38 -0.22 0.71
N GLY A 852 9.20 -0.10 0.12
CA GLY A 852 8.76 1.02 -0.65
C GLY A 852 9.25 1.03 -2.09
N ASP A 853 9.72 -0.12 -2.60
CA ASP A 853 10.19 -0.32 -3.96
C ASP A 853 9.06 -0.66 -4.94
N GLY A 854 7.82 -0.74 -4.45
CA GLY A 854 6.62 -1.01 -5.21
C GLY A 854 6.31 -2.49 -5.39
N TYR A 855 7.13 -3.39 -4.85
CA TYR A 855 6.86 -4.83 -4.82
C TYR A 855 6.47 -5.27 -3.40
N PRO A 856 5.52 -6.21 -3.26
CA PRO A 856 5.25 -6.82 -1.97
C PRO A 856 6.47 -7.58 -1.44
N ASP A 857 6.68 -7.53 -0.13
CA ASP A 857 7.80 -8.17 0.54
C ASP A 857 7.33 -9.33 1.43
N ILE A 858 8.30 -10.11 1.91
CA ILE A 858 8.09 -11.05 3.02
C ILE A 858 8.85 -10.56 4.25
N MET A 859 8.22 -10.62 5.42
CA MET A 859 8.93 -10.55 6.68
C MET A 859 8.99 -11.93 7.32
N ALA A 860 10.16 -12.34 7.80
CA ALA A 860 10.33 -13.60 8.50
C ALA A 860 11.55 -13.59 9.42
N GLN A 861 11.52 -14.43 10.44
CA GLN A 861 12.64 -14.62 11.36
C GLN A 861 13.25 -16.02 11.18
N PRO A 862 14.46 -16.14 10.61
CA PRO A 862 15.22 -17.39 10.64
C PRO A 862 15.41 -17.89 12.07
N SER A 863 15.49 -19.20 12.27
CA SER A 863 15.76 -19.81 13.57
C SER A 863 17.06 -19.27 14.18
N GLY A 864 16.99 -18.75 15.40
CA GLY A 864 18.11 -18.10 16.09
C GLY A 864 18.54 -16.75 15.50
N GLY A 865 17.92 -16.31 14.41
CA GLY A 865 18.25 -15.08 13.71
C GLY A 865 17.40 -13.89 14.13
N ALA A 866 17.81 -12.73 13.62
CA ALA A 866 17.06 -11.48 13.64
C ALA A 866 15.81 -11.57 12.75
N MET A 867 14.79 -10.76 13.03
CA MET A 867 13.67 -10.57 12.10
C MET A 867 14.20 -9.90 10.83
N ARG A 868 13.83 -10.43 9.65
CA ARG A 868 14.34 -9.96 8.35
C ARG A 868 13.19 -9.56 7.44
N ILE A 869 13.47 -8.60 6.56
CA ILE A 869 12.67 -8.31 5.37
C ILE A 869 13.37 -8.98 4.19
N TYR A 870 12.58 -9.63 3.34
CA TYR A 870 12.96 -10.27 2.09
C TYR A 870 12.26 -9.50 0.98
N PRO A 871 12.96 -8.52 0.37
CA PRO A 871 12.32 -7.64 -0.60
C PRO A 871 11.85 -8.40 -1.83
N GLY A 872 10.63 -8.14 -2.30
CA GLY A 872 10.13 -8.73 -3.54
C GLY A 872 10.79 -8.14 -4.79
N ASN A 873 10.66 -8.83 -5.91
CA ASN A 873 10.93 -8.27 -7.24
C ASN A 873 9.97 -8.81 -8.31
N GLY A 874 8.81 -9.32 -7.87
CA GLY A 874 7.81 -9.96 -8.72
C GLY A 874 8.08 -11.41 -9.13
N ARG A 875 9.31 -11.91 -8.97
CA ARG A 875 9.65 -13.30 -9.34
C ARG A 875 10.32 -14.08 -8.22
N THR A 876 11.17 -13.40 -7.45
CA THR A 876 12.04 -13.94 -6.41
C THR A 876 12.13 -12.92 -5.25
N PHE A 877 13.18 -13.02 -4.44
CA PHE A 877 13.56 -11.99 -3.48
C PHE A 877 14.87 -11.32 -3.88
N ARG A 878 15.01 -10.02 -3.59
CA ARG A 878 16.32 -9.37 -3.47
C ARG A 878 17.01 -9.83 -2.17
N SER A 879 18.23 -9.38 -1.96
CA SER A 879 18.99 -9.64 -0.73
C SER A 879 18.22 -9.19 0.50
N SER A 880 17.88 -10.15 1.38
CA SER A 880 17.22 -9.85 2.64
C SER A 880 18.10 -9.01 3.57
N PHE A 881 17.49 -8.21 4.44
CA PHE A 881 18.21 -7.44 5.46
C PHE A 881 17.48 -7.47 6.81
N VAL A 882 18.19 -7.06 7.87
CA VAL A 882 17.66 -7.08 9.25
C VAL A 882 16.62 -5.97 9.43
N ALA A 883 15.41 -6.36 9.82
CA ALA A 883 14.33 -5.46 10.20
C ALA A 883 14.37 -5.14 11.71
N LYS A 884 14.66 -6.16 12.53
CA LYS A 884 14.81 -6.04 13.98
C LYS A 884 15.68 -7.17 14.49
N GLY A 885 16.34 -6.97 15.63
CA GLY A 885 16.87 -8.09 16.42
C GLY A 885 15.80 -9.17 16.70
N ALA A 886 16.22 -10.34 17.19
CA ALA A 886 15.31 -11.47 17.36
C ALA A 886 14.07 -11.11 18.22
N ILE A 887 12.88 -11.35 17.67
CA ILE A 887 11.61 -11.14 18.36
C ILE A 887 11.15 -12.46 18.99
N SER A 888 10.75 -12.38 20.27
CA SER A 888 10.19 -13.49 21.02
C SER A 888 8.67 -13.44 21.00
N ALA A 889 8.10 -14.07 19.97
CA ALA A 889 6.66 -14.15 19.74
C ALA A 889 6.28 -15.53 19.20
N SER A 890 5.01 -15.90 19.39
CA SER A 890 4.39 -17.09 18.81
C SER A 890 3.82 -16.85 17.41
N ALA A 891 3.46 -15.60 17.08
CA ALA A 891 2.94 -15.23 15.76
C ALA A 891 3.15 -13.73 15.49
N GLN A 892 3.27 -13.36 14.21
CA GLN A 892 3.03 -12.00 13.73
C GLN A 892 1.55 -11.94 13.31
N LEU A 893 0.82 -10.91 13.73
CA LEU A 893 -0.64 -10.83 13.56
C LEU A 893 -1.08 -9.94 12.40
N GLY A 894 -0.22 -9.00 11.95
CA GLY A 894 -0.54 -8.07 10.88
C GLY A 894 0.39 -6.85 10.87
N ILE A 895 0.42 -6.16 9.73
CA ILE A 895 1.16 -4.91 9.52
C ILE A 895 0.19 -3.82 9.11
N GLY A 896 0.06 -2.76 9.91
CA GLY A 896 -0.93 -1.71 9.66
C GLY A 896 -0.66 -0.48 10.50
N ARG A 897 -1.48 0.57 10.36
CA ARG A 897 -1.33 1.81 11.15
C ARG A 897 -1.96 1.63 12.52
N TRP A 898 -1.20 1.12 13.48
CA TRP A 898 -1.70 0.78 14.81
C TRP A 898 -1.55 1.94 15.81
N ASP A 899 -0.87 3.01 15.40
CA ASP A 899 -0.89 4.30 16.10
C ASP A 899 -1.13 5.51 15.15
N SER A 900 -0.64 6.69 15.51
CA SER A 900 -0.85 7.96 14.79
C SER A 900 0.42 8.51 14.14
N ASP A 901 1.54 7.78 14.16
CA ASP A 901 2.81 8.23 13.59
C ASP A 901 2.83 8.18 12.05
N GLY A 902 1.90 7.45 11.46
CA GLY A 902 1.67 7.41 10.01
C GLY A 902 2.40 6.29 9.30
N ALA A 903 3.36 5.63 9.95
CA ALA A 903 4.06 4.45 9.45
C ALA A 903 3.28 3.16 9.80
N PRO A 904 3.44 2.08 9.03
CA PRO A 904 2.82 0.80 9.38
C PRO A 904 3.64 0.07 10.46
N ASP A 905 2.98 -0.32 11.55
CA ASP A 905 3.57 -1.08 12.64
C ASP A 905 3.31 -2.58 12.49
N SER A 906 4.14 -3.39 13.13
CA SER A 906 3.94 -4.84 13.20
C SER A 906 3.41 -5.29 14.54
N LEU A 907 2.32 -6.06 14.52
CA LEU A 907 1.79 -6.71 15.70
C LEU A 907 2.36 -8.11 15.89
N PHE A 908 2.73 -8.42 17.12
CA PHE A 908 3.23 -9.72 17.53
C PHE A 908 2.45 -10.23 18.72
N ARG A 909 2.24 -11.53 18.75
CA ARG A 909 1.56 -12.22 19.83
C ARG A 909 2.51 -13.12 20.59
N ASN A 910 2.39 -13.14 21.91
CA ASN A 910 2.98 -14.16 22.76
C ASN A 910 1.96 -14.61 23.81
N GLY A 911 1.45 -15.84 23.69
CA GLY A 911 0.36 -16.32 24.55
C GLY A 911 -0.93 -15.54 24.31
N THR A 912 -1.42 -14.78 25.29
CA THR A 912 -2.57 -13.87 25.13
C THR A 912 -2.15 -12.40 25.00
N LYS A 913 -0.86 -12.09 25.15
CA LYS A 913 -0.32 -10.73 25.05
C LYS A 913 -0.10 -10.38 23.58
N VAL A 914 -0.56 -9.20 23.19
CA VAL A 914 -0.26 -8.59 21.90
C VAL A 914 0.63 -7.38 22.13
N THR A 915 1.67 -7.24 21.32
CA THR A 915 2.59 -6.12 21.33
C THR A 915 2.76 -5.56 19.93
N THR A 916 2.80 -4.24 19.81
CA THR A 916 3.20 -3.54 18.58
C THR A 916 4.69 -3.20 18.62
N TYR A 917 5.35 -3.30 17.47
CA TYR A 917 6.62 -2.67 17.19
C TYR A 917 6.40 -1.67 16.07
N ARG A 918 6.83 -0.43 16.31
CA ARG A 918 6.67 0.64 15.32
C ARG A 918 7.44 0.33 14.05
N GLY A 919 6.85 0.65 12.92
CA GLY A 919 7.59 0.70 11.67
C GLY A 919 8.37 2.00 11.57
N ASN A 920 9.48 1.97 10.86
CA ASN A 920 10.17 3.20 10.47
C ASN A 920 9.77 3.69 9.07
N GLY A 921 8.67 3.18 8.51
CA GLY A 921 8.37 3.29 7.08
C GLY A 921 9.04 2.16 6.33
N PRO A 922 10.14 2.41 5.58
CA PRO A 922 10.91 1.40 4.90
C PRO A 922 12.08 0.89 5.76
N GLY A 923 12.24 -0.42 5.82
CA GLY A 923 13.53 -0.98 6.24
C GLY A 923 13.68 -1.35 7.72
N GLY A 924 12.58 -1.49 8.47
CA GLY A 924 12.61 -2.21 9.75
C GLY A 924 11.56 -1.84 10.78
N LEU A 925 11.77 -2.33 12.00
CA LEU A 925 10.95 -2.05 13.17
C LEU A 925 11.77 -1.30 14.22
N THR A 926 11.26 -0.20 14.76
CA THR A 926 11.94 0.66 15.72
C THR A 926 11.40 0.49 17.13
N GLY A 927 12.11 1.10 18.09
CA GLY A 927 11.72 1.14 19.49
C GLY A 927 11.67 -0.22 20.20
N SER A 928 11.01 -0.20 21.35
CA SER A 928 10.71 -1.38 22.17
C SER A 928 9.26 -1.80 21.99
N ALA A 929 8.98 -3.09 22.22
CA ALA A 929 7.64 -3.65 22.16
C ALA A 929 6.68 -2.89 23.08
N ARG A 930 5.56 -2.42 22.54
CA ARG A 930 4.50 -1.75 23.32
C ARG A 930 3.27 -2.62 23.40
N SER A 931 2.68 -2.73 24.58
CA SER A 931 1.40 -3.45 24.72
C SER A 931 0.29 -2.70 23.99
N VAL A 932 -0.54 -3.45 23.28
CA VAL A 932 -1.77 -2.91 22.65
C VAL A 932 -2.99 -3.40 23.39
N THR A 933 -4.08 -2.62 23.33
CA THR A 933 -5.37 -3.04 23.87
C THR A 933 -5.95 -4.09 22.94
N ALA A 934 -6.14 -5.31 23.43
CA ALA A 934 -6.76 -6.38 22.67
C ALA A 934 -7.73 -7.17 23.57
N PRO A 935 -8.87 -7.64 23.03
CA PRO A 935 -9.68 -8.65 23.71
C PRO A 935 -8.82 -9.88 24.04
N SER A 936 -9.29 -10.67 25.01
CA SER A 936 -8.65 -11.97 25.27
C SER A 936 -8.66 -12.82 24.01
N LEU A 937 -7.47 -13.16 23.53
CA LEU A 937 -7.29 -14.06 22.40
C LEU A 937 -7.31 -15.54 22.81
N SER A 938 -7.73 -15.82 24.04
CA SER A 938 -7.96 -17.19 24.53
C SER A 938 -9.16 -17.80 23.83
N GLY A 939 -9.04 -19.05 23.40
CA GLY A 939 -10.09 -19.75 22.65
C GLY A 939 -10.13 -19.42 21.16
N TYR A 940 -9.20 -18.63 20.64
CA TYR A 940 -9.01 -18.42 19.20
C TYR A 940 -7.75 -19.15 18.71
N ASN A 941 -7.78 -19.70 17.49
CA ASN A 941 -6.66 -20.46 16.92
C ASN A 941 -6.16 -19.94 15.55
N TRP A 942 -6.91 -19.06 14.87
CA TRP A 942 -6.43 -18.33 13.68
C TRP A 942 -6.34 -16.83 13.98
N PHE A 943 -5.37 -16.18 13.36
CA PHE A 943 -5.12 -14.74 13.44
C PHE A 943 -4.63 -14.27 12.08
N ILE A 944 -5.51 -13.58 11.35
CA ILE A 944 -5.30 -13.31 9.92
C ILE A 944 -5.54 -11.83 9.68
N SER A 945 -4.51 -11.17 9.16
CA SER A 945 -4.55 -9.74 8.81
C SER A 945 -5.32 -9.60 7.51
N ALA A 946 -6.58 -9.18 7.59
CA ALA A 946 -7.49 -9.22 6.45
C ALA A 946 -7.69 -7.84 5.80
N GLY A 947 -6.74 -6.92 5.98
CA GLY A 947 -6.89 -5.53 5.54
C GLY A 947 -8.01 -4.81 6.29
N ASP A 948 -8.54 -3.73 5.70
CA ASP A 948 -9.67 -2.97 6.25
C ASP A 948 -11.00 -3.58 5.79
N LEU A 949 -11.52 -4.55 6.55
CA LEU A 949 -12.77 -5.24 6.23
C LEU A 949 -14.00 -4.39 6.54
N ASN A 950 -13.87 -3.41 7.43
CA ASN A 950 -14.98 -2.63 7.93
C ASN A 950 -15.12 -1.25 7.24
N GLY A 951 -14.09 -0.82 6.49
CA GLY A 951 -14.05 0.41 5.71
C GLY A 951 -13.74 1.66 6.54
N ASP A 952 -13.13 1.53 7.72
CA ASP A 952 -12.78 2.66 8.60
C ASP A 952 -11.37 3.22 8.39
N GLY A 953 -10.66 2.71 7.38
CA GLY A 953 -9.28 3.07 7.05
C GLY A 953 -8.24 2.42 7.97
N ARG A 954 -8.62 1.48 8.83
CA ARG A 954 -7.71 0.72 9.69
C ARG A 954 -7.74 -0.75 9.35
N GLN A 955 -6.61 -1.41 9.53
CA GLN A 955 -6.56 -2.85 9.35
C GLN A 955 -7.28 -3.58 10.48
N ASP A 956 -8.00 -4.61 10.10
CA ASP A 956 -8.74 -5.49 10.98
C ASP A 956 -8.07 -6.87 11.08
N LEU A 957 -8.42 -7.60 12.14
CA LEU A 957 -7.96 -8.98 12.34
C LEU A 957 -9.14 -9.95 12.28
N LEU A 958 -9.06 -10.97 11.43
CA LEU A 958 -9.96 -12.12 11.49
C LEU A 958 -9.39 -13.16 12.44
N VAL A 959 -10.23 -13.63 13.35
CA VAL A 959 -9.89 -14.69 14.29
C VAL A 959 -10.89 -15.84 14.24
N ARG A 960 -10.40 -17.08 14.40
CA ARG A 960 -11.26 -18.27 14.44
C ARG A 960 -11.40 -18.79 15.85
N LYS A 961 -12.63 -18.96 16.31
CA LYS A 961 -12.93 -19.58 17.60
C LYS A 961 -12.68 -21.08 17.51
N SER A 962 -11.80 -21.61 18.35
CA SER A 962 -11.28 -22.97 18.22
C SER A 962 -12.32 -24.06 18.46
N THR A 963 -13.34 -23.80 19.29
CA THR A 963 -14.36 -24.80 19.68
C THR A 963 -15.45 -24.97 18.62
N THR A 964 -15.94 -23.87 18.05
CA THR A 964 -17.02 -23.85 17.07
C THR A 964 -16.50 -23.85 15.64
N GLY A 965 -15.38 -23.16 15.42
CA GLY A 965 -14.83 -22.88 14.11
C GLY A 965 -15.40 -21.62 13.47
N ASP A 966 -16.07 -20.76 14.24
CA ASP A 966 -16.64 -19.51 13.70
C ASP A 966 -15.56 -18.43 13.61
N LEU A 967 -15.65 -17.60 12.59
CA LEU A 967 -14.82 -16.42 12.41
C LEU A 967 -15.43 -15.21 13.09
N TYR A 968 -14.55 -14.40 13.68
CA TYR A 968 -14.88 -13.12 14.25
C TYR A 968 -13.94 -12.06 13.67
N LEU A 969 -14.50 -10.92 13.32
CA LEU A 969 -13.76 -9.72 13.01
C LEU A 969 -13.42 -8.99 14.30
N MET A 970 -12.15 -8.69 14.51
CA MET A 970 -11.67 -7.76 15.52
C MET A 970 -11.31 -6.44 14.83
N PRO A 971 -12.17 -5.41 14.96
CA PRO A 971 -11.92 -4.13 14.30
C PRO A 971 -10.63 -3.49 14.78
N GLY A 972 -9.83 -2.95 13.86
CA GLY A 972 -8.70 -2.11 14.19
C GLY A 972 -9.12 -0.83 14.89
N THR A 973 -8.26 -0.32 15.77
CA THR A 973 -8.44 0.97 16.44
C THR A 973 -7.10 1.67 16.51
N SER A 974 -7.08 2.95 16.89
CA SER A 974 -5.84 3.71 17.13
C SER A 974 -5.00 3.23 18.31
N SER A 975 -5.43 2.18 19.02
CA SER A 975 -4.75 1.67 20.22
C SER A 975 -4.68 0.13 20.30
N GLY A 976 -4.99 -0.56 19.19
CA GLY A 976 -5.12 -2.02 19.14
C GLY A 976 -6.46 -2.43 18.51
N PHE A 977 -7.27 -3.22 19.22
CA PHE A 977 -8.48 -3.83 18.66
C PHE A 977 -9.75 -3.57 19.48
N GLY A 978 -10.87 -3.45 18.75
CA GLY A 978 -12.21 -3.47 19.31
C GLY A 978 -12.65 -4.87 19.74
N SER A 979 -13.87 -4.97 20.30
CA SER A 979 -14.44 -6.27 20.67
C SER A 979 -14.70 -7.15 19.44
N PRO A 980 -14.50 -8.48 19.53
CA PRO A 980 -14.74 -9.38 18.40
C PRO A 980 -16.22 -9.36 18.02
N LYS A 981 -16.49 -9.13 16.73
CA LYS A 981 -17.82 -9.21 16.12
C LYS A 981 -17.88 -10.50 15.33
N HIS A 982 -18.95 -11.28 15.51
CA HIS A 982 -19.17 -12.46 14.69
C HIS A 982 -19.14 -12.06 13.21
N PHE A 983 -18.40 -12.82 12.41
CA PHE A 983 -18.14 -12.51 11.00
C PHE A 983 -18.72 -13.59 10.10
N ALA A 984 -18.39 -14.86 10.34
CA ALA A 984 -18.83 -15.95 9.50
C ALA A 984 -18.79 -17.32 10.22
N ASP A 985 -19.66 -18.24 9.83
CA ASP A 985 -19.72 -19.59 10.37
C ASP A 985 -19.04 -20.63 9.46
N GLY A 986 -18.87 -21.86 9.96
CA GLY A 986 -18.55 -23.01 9.11
C GLY A 986 -17.09 -23.16 8.70
N PHE A 987 -16.17 -22.49 9.40
CA PHE A 987 -14.74 -22.66 9.16
C PHE A 987 -14.15 -23.90 9.85
N LYS A 988 -14.99 -24.77 10.43
CA LYS A 988 -14.56 -26.00 11.10
C LYS A 988 -13.86 -27.01 10.19
N GLY A 989 -14.28 -27.09 8.93
CA GLY A 989 -13.72 -28.01 7.92
C GLY A 989 -12.44 -27.50 7.23
N TYR A 990 -11.94 -26.33 7.63
CA TYR A 990 -10.70 -25.76 7.13
C TYR A 990 -9.62 -25.89 8.21
N ASP A 991 -8.40 -26.21 7.79
CA ASP A 991 -7.28 -26.51 8.68
C ASP A 991 -6.11 -25.53 8.55
N LEU A 992 -6.12 -24.70 7.50
CA LEU A 992 -5.15 -23.63 7.26
C LEU A 992 -5.86 -22.42 6.64
N ALA A 993 -5.40 -21.21 6.96
CA ALA A 993 -5.91 -19.98 6.39
C ALA A 993 -4.85 -18.86 6.44
N GLY A 994 -5.01 -17.85 5.58
CA GLY A 994 -4.06 -16.75 5.39
C GLY A 994 -4.70 -15.49 4.83
#